data_AF-A0AAV8V6B9-F1
#
_entry.id   AF-A0AAV8V6B9-F1
#
_cell.length_a   1.000
_cell.length_b   1.000
_cell.length_c   1.000
_cell.angle_alpha   90.00
_cell.angle_beta   90.00
_cell.angle_gamma   90.00
#
_symmetry.space_group_name_H-M   'P 1'
#
loop_
_entity.id
_entity.type
_entity.pdbx_description
1 polymer ?
#
loop_
_entity_poly.entity_id
_entity_poly.type
_entity_poly.pdbx_seq_one_letter_code
_entity_poly.pdbx_strand_id
1 'polypeptide(L)'
;MVLLDNMDLKSINTAAQINRLETVKLSDLKPDEPMLIKGIKIIQTTYGKSVLVDLGEKQVFLPRRIVESVEANITRFAPDKYTLTYKGIIDCGKLNPTYNFEIKEASIRRISIGMSEAMYFNSEQKLNDHVVDCSKLNNCKITFPEERALFFKNHKYKIPTPFVIYADFEAMLEPLSEESSTKSTKYQKHTAFSVGYYFKCSYDDNLSFYKSHRGADCVQWFSNELETISKFIDTKLTTVVPMNMSQVQEMEFRLATICHICEKPFKDTEDHKKTRDHNHLTVPIVLHNLSNYDGHFIISEVAKTGSIYLLPINKERFLAESLDKLSSYLTNNELLNLRKEFHDLDDGKFKLLTRKGVFPYDYIDKIDKLQVTQLPDQEEFYNKLMDNNISDEDYRHAQNIWNKFEIKNLGEYSDLYLKTDVLLLADVFENFRQKCLNTYKLDPAHYYTLPGYTWDCMLKYTKVELDYIKDIDMLMFIERGIRGGVSQCPNRYAKANNKYIPNFDSTQPVKYLTYFDVNNLYGWAMSQYLPYADFRWVDTNIDVLNISDESDQGYILEVDLEYPIHLHDAHKDFPLCPEHRIPPNSKLSKLMTTLYNKERYVIHYRNLKQALELGLKITKTHRILQFKQSPWLKGYIDLNTKLRTQSKNDFEKNLFKLMNNAVFGKTMENIRKHRVVKLKNQWEGRYGASNYIASPNFHSRAIFNNNLVAIELNKSEICFNKALFVDTDSLIYEVQCEDVYTQIIKNYLEKFDTSDYAPDNPYNLPLVNKKVLGLMKDECNGSIMTHFVGLRSKMYSILIEGKQCIKKSKGVKSNVVKKSITFDDYENCLRKSIEMHRTQRTIQSKLHHVYSVEQSKIALSPYDDKRHLLNNIEHNTLPWGHYSIMDM
;
A
#
# COMPACT_ATOMS: atom_id res chain seq x y z
N MET A 1 42.72 23.57 20.01
CA MET A 1 43.47 22.43 20.58
C MET A 1 44.88 22.79 21.03
N VAL A 2 45.52 23.83 20.50
CA VAL A 2 46.73 24.49 21.07
C VAL A 2 46.55 25.03 22.51
N LEU A 3 45.33 24.98 23.05
CA LEU A 3 44.92 25.72 24.24
C LEU A 3 45.17 25.01 25.57
N LEU A 4 45.28 23.67 25.60
CA LEU A 4 45.50 22.92 26.85
C LEU A 4 46.97 22.79 27.22
N ASP A 5 47.87 22.74 26.23
CA ASP A 5 49.32 22.67 26.50
C ASP A 5 49.91 23.98 27.00
N ASN A 6 49.23 25.09 26.72
CA ASN A 6 49.59 26.43 27.20
C ASN A 6 48.88 26.81 28.52
N MET A 7 48.10 25.89 29.13
CA MET A 7 47.56 26.15 30.47
C MET A 7 48.70 26.16 31.49
N ASP A 8 48.83 27.26 32.22
CA ASP A 8 49.76 27.39 33.34
C ASP A 8 49.24 26.59 34.55
N LEU A 9 49.43 25.27 34.48
CA LEU A 9 49.07 24.34 35.55
C LEU A 9 49.86 24.63 36.84
N LYS A 10 51.04 25.26 36.74
CA LYS A 10 51.80 25.70 37.90
C LYS A 10 51.03 26.74 38.69
N SER A 11 50.52 27.79 38.04
CA SER A 11 49.67 28.78 38.72
C SER A 11 48.36 28.18 39.24
N ILE A 12 47.74 27.23 38.54
CA ILE A 12 46.49 26.57 38.97
C ILE A 12 46.71 25.69 40.21
N ASN A 13 47.79 24.92 40.25
CA ASN A 13 48.13 24.09 41.41
C ASN A 13 48.72 24.92 42.56
N THR A 14 49.35 26.07 42.30
CA THR A 14 49.89 26.98 43.33
C THR A 14 48.81 27.89 43.95
N ALA A 15 47.77 28.25 43.20
CA ALA A 15 46.60 28.98 43.71
C ALA A 15 45.61 28.09 44.50
N ALA A 16 45.84 26.76 44.53
CA ALA A 16 44.98 25.82 45.21
C ALA A 16 45.27 25.81 46.72
N GLN A 17 44.31 26.31 47.51
CA GLN A 17 44.28 26.08 48.96
C GLN A 17 44.08 24.59 49.29
N ILE A 18 44.55 24.20 50.48
CA ILE A 18 44.56 22.85 51.07
C ILE A 18 43.25 22.06 50.78
N ASN A 19 43.40 20.82 50.27
CA ASN A 19 42.36 19.82 49.92
C ASN A 19 41.80 19.76 48.47
N ARG A 20 42.60 19.99 47.43
CA ARG A 20 42.25 19.57 46.04
C ARG A 20 43.33 18.68 45.40
N LEU A 21 42.90 17.72 44.58
CA LEU A 21 43.73 16.81 43.81
C LEU A 21 44.59 17.56 42.77
N GLU A 22 45.81 17.08 42.51
CA GLU A 22 46.71 17.67 41.52
C GLU A 22 46.11 17.58 40.11
N THR A 23 46.10 18.70 39.38
CA THR A 23 45.66 18.72 37.98
C THR A 23 46.85 18.56 37.05
N VAL A 24 46.82 17.56 36.17
CA VAL A 24 47.89 17.25 35.21
C VAL A 24 47.38 17.29 33.75
N LYS A 25 48.30 17.35 32.78
CA LYS A 25 47.91 17.27 31.37
C LYS A 25 47.54 15.84 31.01
N LEU A 26 46.66 15.68 30.02
CA LEU A 26 46.32 14.36 29.49
C LEU A 26 47.56 13.63 28.92
N SER A 27 48.53 14.38 28.38
CA SER A 27 49.82 13.88 27.92
C SER A 27 50.72 13.33 29.02
N ASP A 28 50.48 13.71 30.28
CA ASP A 28 51.26 13.29 31.44
C ASP A 28 50.75 11.94 32.00
N LEU A 29 49.64 11.43 31.46
CA LEU A 29 49.16 10.08 31.75
C LEU A 29 50.00 9.05 30.99
N LYS A 30 50.24 7.89 31.59
CA LYS A 30 50.87 6.76 30.91
C LYS A 30 49.96 6.29 29.76
N PRO A 31 50.49 6.17 28.53
CA PRO A 31 49.72 5.61 27.42
C PRO A 31 49.24 4.18 27.69
N ASP A 32 48.07 3.84 27.20
CA ASP A 32 47.42 2.53 27.25
C ASP A 32 47.09 1.99 28.65
N GLU A 33 47.25 2.78 29.71
CA GLU A 33 46.86 2.41 31.07
C GLU A 33 45.41 2.87 31.38
N PRO A 34 44.48 1.96 31.73
CA PRO A 34 43.11 2.32 32.08
C PRO A 34 43.03 2.83 33.52
N MET A 35 42.58 4.07 33.68
CA MET A 35 42.39 4.72 34.97
C MET A 35 40.90 4.86 35.30
N LEU A 36 40.49 4.44 36.50
CA LEU A 36 39.08 4.49 36.91
C LEU A 36 38.62 5.94 37.12
N ILE A 37 37.45 6.28 36.59
CA ILE A 37 36.87 7.63 36.71
C ILE A 37 36.04 7.71 37.99
N LYS A 38 36.47 8.56 38.92
CA LYS A 38 35.78 8.86 40.18
C LYS A 38 34.72 9.95 40.05
N GLY A 39 34.85 10.83 39.05
CA GLY A 39 33.87 11.88 38.79
C GLY A 39 34.18 12.66 37.52
N ILE A 40 33.16 13.29 36.93
CA ILE A 40 33.30 14.15 35.76
C ILE A 40 32.46 15.41 35.98
N LYS A 41 33.02 16.57 35.64
CA LYS A 41 32.29 17.85 35.67
C LYS A 41 32.72 18.78 34.55
N ILE A 42 31.81 19.68 34.18
CA ILE A 42 32.09 20.78 33.26
C ILE A 42 32.50 22.00 34.08
N ILE A 43 33.60 22.63 33.70
CA ILE A 43 34.10 23.84 34.35
C ILE A 43 34.23 24.95 33.31
N GLN A 44 33.80 26.15 33.68
CA GLN A 44 34.06 27.36 32.91
C GLN A 44 35.51 27.80 33.15
N THR A 45 36.30 27.88 32.09
CA THR A 45 37.65 28.45 32.13
C THR A 45 37.68 29.78 31.39
N THR A 46 38.76 30.55 31.55
CA THR A 46 39.04 31.77 30.75
C THR A 46 39.07 31.51 29.24
N TYR A 47 39.20 30.24 28.82
CA TYR A 47 39.26 29.81 27.42
C TYR A 47 38.00 29.06 26.95
N GLY A 48 36.93 29.05 27.75
CA GLY A 48 35.65 28.38 27.47
C GLY A 48 35.35 27.19 28.38
N LYS A 49 34.21 26.52 28.15
CA LYS A 49 33.82 25.32 28.92
C LYS A 49 34.74 24.14 28.59
N SER A 50 35.26 23.47 29.62
CA SER A 50 36.11 22.28 29.51
C SER A 50 35.63 21.18 30.45
N VAL A 51 35.87 19.92 30.08
CA VAL A 51 35.53 18.76 30.91
C VAL A 51 36.72 18.41 31.79
N LEU A 52 36.52 18.41 33.11
CA LEU A 52 37.49 17.94 34.10
C LEU A 52 37.07 16.55 34.58
N VAL A 53 37.99 15.60 34.47
CA VAL A 53 37.82 14.21 34.91
C VAL A 53 38.65 13.98 36.17
N ASP A 54 38.01 13.41 37.19
CA ASP A 54 38.62 12.99 38.44
C ASP A 54 38.98 11.50 38.37
N LEU A 55 40.27 11.20 38.57
CA LEU A 55 40.83 9.84 38.54
C LEU A 55 41.20 9.34 39.95
N GLY A 56 40.71 10.01 41.01
CA GLY A 56 40.93 9.66 42.41
C GLY A 56 42.17 10.29 43.03
N GLU A 57 43.33 10.16 42.38
CA GLU A 57 44.60 10.74 42.86
C GLU A 57 44.97 12.05 42.14
N LYS A 58 44.45 12.24 40.92
CA LYS A 58 44.73 13.38 40.05
C LYS A 58 43.54 13.71 39.16
N GLN A 59 43.52 14.93 38.64
CA GLN A 59 42.47 15.42 37.73
C GLN A 59 43.05 15.78 36.37
N VAL A 60 42.28 15.60 35.30
CA VAL A 60 42.73 15.82 33.92
C VAL A 60 41.67 16.53 33.10
N PHE A 61 42.08 17.52 32.30
CA PHE A 61 41.22 18.17 31.32
C PHE A 61 41.17 17.40 30.00
N LEU A 62 39.96 17.21 29.45
CA LEU A 62 39.79 16.55 28.14
C LEU A 62 39.80 17.54 26.96
N PRO A 63 40.48 17.21 25.84
CA PRO A 63 40.79 18.14 24.75
C PRO A 63 39.69 18.49 23.73
N ARG A 64 38.39 18.32 24.03
CA ARG A 64 37.30 18.55 23.04
C ARG A 64 36.42 19.76 23.37
N ARG A 65 36.01 20.50 22.32
CA ARG A 65 34.89 21.47 22.39
C ARG A 65 33.64 20.74 22.86
N ILE A 66 33.03 21.20 23.94
CA ILE A 66 31.77 20.68 24.45
C ILE A 66 30.66 21.02 23.47
N VAL A 67 29.98 19.99 22.93
CA VAL A 67 28.75 20.12 22.15
C VAL A 67 27.55 19.85 23.07
N GLU A 68 26.36 20.36 22.75
CA GLU A 68 25.15 20.23 23.60
C GLU A 68 24.85 18.77 24.02
N SER A 69 25.17 17.79 23.17
CA SER A 69 25.01 16.37 23.47
C SER A 69 25.93 15.87 24.59
N VAL A 70 27.10 16.46 24.79
CA VAL A 70 28.01 16.13 25.91
C VAL A 70 27.49 16.76 27.20
N GLU A 71 26.97 17.99 27.13
CA GLU A 71 26.33 18.67 28.28
C GLU A 71 25.10 17.92 28.80
N ALA A 72 24.24 17.43 27.90
CA ALA A 72 23.03 16.71 28.27
C ALA A 72 23.28 15.32 28.89
N ASN A 73 24.47 14.73 28.66
CA ASN A 73 24.78 13.37 29.10
C ASN A 73 25.81 13.27 30.23
N ILE A 74 26.51 14.35 30.57
CA ILE A 74 27.53 14.32 31.64
C ILE A 74 26.92 14.02 33.01
N THR A 75 25.65 14.38 33.24
CA THR A 75 24.91 14.09 34.48
C THR A 75 24.54 12.61 34.63
N ARG A 76 24.64 11.81 33.56
CA ARG A 76 24.38 10.36 33.55
C ARG A 76 25.63 9.53 33.86
N PHE A 77 26.80 10.15 34.03
CA PHE A 77 28.02 9.44 34.42
C PHE A 77 27.93 8.95 35.87
N ALA A 78 28.01 7.63 36.05
CA ALA A 78 28.16 7.03 37.37
C ALA A 78 29.65 6.93 37.74
N PRO A 79 30.07 7.37 38.94
CA PRO A 79 31.40 7.08 39.48
C PRO A 79 31.73 5.58 39.41
N ASP A 80 33.00 5.24 39.23
CA ASP A 80 33.54 3.87 39.26
C ASP A 80 33.09 2.91 38.15
N LYS A 81 32.16 3.32 37.27
CA LYS A 81 31.71 2.50 36.13
C LYS A 81 32.58 2.61 34.89
N TYR A 82 33.40 3.65 34.77
CA TYR A 82 34.12 3.95 33.53
C TYR A 82 35.62 4.10 33.79
N THR A 83 36.41 3.79 32.77
CA THR A 83 37.87 3.98 32.74
C THR A 83 38.23 4.96 31.64
N LEU A 84 39.21 5.82 31.91
CA LEU A 84 39.87 6.69 30.92
C LEU A 84 41.22 6.08 30.57
N THR A 85 41.51 5.94 29.28
CA THR A 85 42.80 5.48 28.77
C THR A 85 43.35 6.49 27.78
N TYR A 86 44.54 7.02 28.04
CA TYR A 86 45.25 7.88 27.09
C TYR A 86 45.90 7.00 26.01
N LYS A 87 45.75 7.35 24.72
CA LYS A 87 46.19 6.56 23.56
C LYS A 87 47.29 7.25 22.74
N GLY A 88 47.95 8.26 23.32
CA GLY A 88 49.00 9.01 22.65
C GLY A 88 48.50 10.11 21.70
N ILE A 89 49.38 10.58 20.82
CA ILE A 89 49.11 11.62 19.83
C ILE A 89 48.88 10.99 18.46
N ILE A 90 47.81 11.39 17.77
CA ILE A 90 47.55 11.02 16.37
C ILE A 90 47.91 12.21 15.47
N ASP A 91 48.80 11.99 14.51
CA ASP A 91 48.99 12.89 13.38
C ASP A 91 47.85 12.69 12.36
N CYS A 92 47.06 13.74 12.16
CA CYS A 92 45.91 13.74 11.27
C CYS A 92 46.03 14.78 10.15
N GLY A 93 47.27 15.17 9.78
CA GLY A 93 47.53 16.06 8.65
C GLY A 93 47.07 17.50 8.88
N LYS A 94 46.98 17.93 10.14
CA LYS A 94 46.62 19.31 10.55
C LYS A 94 47.81 19.93 11.27
N LEU A 95 47.94 21.27 11.20
CA LEU A 95 49.02 22.07 11.81
C LEU A 95 49.29 21.85 13.32
N ASN A 96 48.48 21.08 14.05
CA ASN A 96 48.65 20.81 15.48
C ASN A 96 48.33 19.34 15.85
N PRO A 97 49.11 18.71 16.76
CA PRO A 97 48.89 17.33 17.22
C PRO A 97 47.53 17.14 17.91
N THR A 98 46.89 15.99 17.66
CA THR A 98 45.60 15.63 18.30
C THR A 98 45.79 14.51 19.33
N TYR A 99 45.53 14.81 20.60
CA TYR A 99 45.56 13.83 21.69
C TYR A 99 44.41 12.83 21.57
N ASN A 100 44.72 11.55 21.52
CA ASN A 100 43.77 10.46 21.46
C ASN A 100 43.55 9.85 22.85
N PHE A 101 42.30 9.58 23.21
CA PHE A 101 41.95 8.92 24.46
C PHE A 101 40.64 8.16 24.29
N GLU A 102 40.44 7.16 25.13
CA GLU A 102 39.28 6.27 25.11
C GLU A 102 38.63 6.24 26.49
N ILE A 103 37.29 6.26 26.54
CA ILE A 103 36.53 6.01 27.77
C ILE A 103 35.71 4.73 27.57
N LYS A 104 35.90 3.74 28.44
CA LYS A 104 35.26 2.41 28.38
C LYS A 104 34.59 2.05 29.70
N GLU A 105 33.47 1.33 29.63
CA GLU A 105 32.81 0.78 30.83
C GLU A 105 33.67 -0.33 31.44
N ALA A 106 33.91 -0.26 32.75
CA ALA A 106 34.62 -1.28 33.52
C ALA A 106 33.78 -2.57 33.49
N SER A 107 34.29 -3.58 32.78
CA SER A 107 33.56 -4.74 32.28
C SER A 107 32.64 -5.47 33.28
N ILE A 108 31.33 -5.51 32.99
CA ILE A 108 30.47 -6.67 33.26
C ILE A 108 30.32 -7.44 31.95
N ARG A 109 30.89 -8.65 31.86
CA ARG A 109 30.67 -9.56 30.74
C ARG A 109 29.18 -9.92 30.66
N ARG A 110 28.48 -9.45 29.62
CA ARG A 110 27.20 -10.02 29.18
C ARG A 110 27.26 -10.34 27.69
N ILE A 111 26.73 -11.53 27.40
CA ILE A 111 26.66 -12.19 26.10
C ILE A 111 25.90 -11.32 25.11
N SER A 112 26.45 -11.20 23.91
CA SER A 112 25.97 -10.41 22.78
C SER A 112 24.64 -10.92 22.24
N ILE A 113 23.57 -10.18 22.56
CA ILE A 113 22.38 -9.99 21.73
C ILE A 113 22.25 -8.46 21.56
N GLY A 114 21.92 -7.99 20.35
CA GLY A 114 22.10 -6.61 19.85
C GLY A 114 22.03 -5.46 20.87
N MET A 115 23.10 -4.67 20.95
CA MET A 115 23.30 -3.52 21.86
C MET A 115 22.40 -2.30 21.60
N SER A 116 21.10 -2.46 21.29
CA SER A 116 20.14 -1.34 21.29
C SER A 116 18.90 -1.55 22.15
N GLU A 117 18.62 -2.77 22.62
CA GLU A 117 17.36 -3.07 23.33
C GLU A 117 17.54 -3.32 24.84
N ALA A 118 18.75 -3.66 25.30
CA ALA A 118 19.01 -4.00 26.70
C ALA A 118 18.88 -2.83 27.71
N MET A 119 18.71 -1.59 27.23
CA MET A 119 18.49 -0.41 28.08
C MET A 119 17.00 -0.12 28.40
N TYR A 120 16.05 -0.86 27.81
CA TYR A 120 14.61 -0.52 27.92
C TYR A 120 13.83 -1.30 28.99
N PHE A 121 14.34 -2.43 29.49
CA PHE A 121 13.56 -3.29 30.38
C PHE A 121 14.00 -3.14 31.83
N ASN A 122 13.08 -2.71 32.68
CA ASN A 122 13.29 -2.55 34.12
C ASN A 122 12.98 -3.82 34.94
N SER A 123 12.57 -4.91 34.29
CA SER A 123 12.38 -6.23 34.90
C SER A 123 12.61 -7.37 33.91
N GLU A 124 12.98 -8.54 34.43
CA GLU A 124 13.14 -9.78 33.65
C GLU A 124 11.82 -10.24 33.01
N GLN A 125 10.69 -10.02 33.68
CA GLN A 125 9.37 -10.34 33.14
C GLN A 125 9.06 -9.55 31.86
N LYS A 126 9.33 -8.24 31.86
CA LYS A 126 9.12 -7.41 30.65
C LYS A 126 10.05 -7.81 29.52
N LEU A 127 11.29 -8.18 29.82
CA LEU A 127 12.21 -8.70 28.82
C LEU A 127 11.68 -10.00 28.21
N ASN A 128 11.19 -10.93 29.04
CA ASN A 128 10.64 -12.20 28.57
C ASN A 128 9.38 -11.99 27.72
N ASP A 129 8.48 -11.08 28.11
CA ASP A 129 7.30 -10.73 27.30
C ASP A 129 7.69 -10.08 25.97
N HIS A 130 8.68 -9.17 25.96
CA HIS A 130 9.19 -8.56 24.74
C HIS A 130 9.84 -9.58 23.79
N VAL A 131 10.68 -10.48 24.31
CA VAL A 131 11.42 -11.48 23.51
C VAL A 131 10.49 -12.40 22.73
N VAL A 132 9.32 -12.75 23.29
CA VAL A 132 8.30 -13.58 22.62
C VAL A 132 7.82 -12.93 21.32
N ASP A 133 7.62 -11.61 21.34
CA ASP A 133 7.12 -10.86 20.19
C ASP A 133 8.30 -10.45 19.27
N CYS A 134 9.45 -10.05 19.84
CA CYS A 134 10.60 -9.48 19.10
C CYS A 134 11.24 -10.50 18.17
N SER A 135 11.49 -11.71 18.69
CA SER A 135 12.05 -12.83 17.91
C SER A 135 11.21 -13.25 16.70
N LYS A 136 9.89 -12.98 16.73
CA LYS A 136 8.96 -13.37 15.66
C LYS A 136 8.70 -12.25 14.66
N LEU A 137 8.69 -11.00 15.12
CA LEU A 137 8.18 -9.86 14.35
C LEU A 137 9.27 -8.90 13.89
N ASN A 138 10.40 -8.82 14.59
CA ASN A 138 11.35 -7.73 14.38
C ASN A 138 12.73 -8.22 13.90
N ASN A 139 13.13 -7.73 12.73
CA ASN A 139 14.44 -8.01 12.12
C ASN A 139 15.23 -6.71 11.85
N CYS A 140 14.76 -5.57 12.36
CA CYS A 140 15.33 -4.25 12.10
C CYS A 140 15.15 -3.33 13.32
N LYS A 141 15.99 -2.30 13.44
CA LYS A 141 15.82 -1.28 14.48
C LYS A 141 14.55 -0.48 14.22
N ILE A 142 13.67 -0.39 15.22
CA ILE A 142 12.47 0.45 15.15
C ILE A 142 12.76 1.79 15.83
N THR A 143 12.40 2.87 15.15
CA THR A 143 12.39 4.23 15.71
C THR A 143 11.00 4.84 15.58
N PHE A 144 10.76 5.94 16.28
CA PHE A 144 9.46 6.60 16.33
C PHE A 144 9.60 8.08 15.94
N PRO A 145 8.56 8.70 15.35
CA PRO A 145 8.57 10.13 15.05
C PRO A 145 8.77 10.98 16.30
N GLU A 146 9.41 12.14 16.13
CA GLU A 146 9.52 13.15 17.19
C GLU A 146 8.14 13.72 17.52
N GLU A 147 7.30 13.94 16.52
CA GLU A 147 5.97 14.50 16.69
C GLU A 147 5.06 13.61 17.55
N ARG A 148 4.12 14.22 18.26
CA ARG A 148 3.15 13.51 19.11
C ARG A 148 2.19 12.65 18.28
N ALA A 149 1.70 13.21 17.19
CA ALA A 149 0.60 12.66 16.42
C ALA A 149 0.81 12.82 14.91
N LEU A 150 0.12 11.95 14.17
CA LEU A 150 -0.10 12.04 12.73
C LEU A 150 -1.31 12.95 12.46
N PHE A 151 -1.13 13.92 11.59
CA PHE A 151 -2.16 14.86 11.13
C PHE A 151 -1.82 15.32 9.71
N PHE A 152 -2.75 16.03 9.06
CA PHE A 152 -2.52 16.55 7.71
C PHE A 152 -1.39 17.59 7.71
N LYS A 153 -0.36 17.39 6.89
CA LYS A 153 0.82 18.29 6.78
C LYS A 153 1.05 18.82 5.36
N ASN A 154 0.44 18.22 4.35
CA ASN A 154 0.76 18.47 2.94
C ASN A 154 -0.06 19.64 2.35
N HIS A 155 -0.09 20.78 3.04
CA HIS A 155 -0.94 21.90 2.61
C HIS A 155 -0.56 22.48 1.23
N LYS A 156 0.69 22.32 0.80
CA LYS A 156 1.13 22.71 -0.55
C LYS A 156 0.37 21.99 -1.68
N TYR A 157 -0.15 20.79 -1.43
CA TYR A 157 -0.90 20.02 -2.43
C TYR A 157 -2.31 20.56 -2.69
N LYS A 158 -2.74 21.62 -1.98
CA LYS A 158 -3.94 22.38 -2.32
C LYS A 158 -3.77 23.20 -3.60
N ILE A 159 -2.54 23.52 -3.98
CA ILE A 159 -2.22 24.30 -5.17
C ILE A 159 -2.10 23.35 -6.36
N PRO A 160 -2.83 23.60 -7.47
CA PRO A 160 -2.69 22.80 -8.66
C PRO A 160 -1.26 22.82 -9.20
N THR A 161 -0.73 21.65 -9.56
CA THR A 161 0.56 21.58 -10.24
C THR A 161 0.52 22.32 -11.59
N PRO A 162 1.45 23.24 -11.86
CA PRO A 162 1.40 24.07 -13.07
C PRO A 162 1.54 23.27 -14.36
N PHE A 163 2.37 22.23 -14.35
CA PHE A 163 2.74 21.42 -15.52
C PHE A 163 2.49 19.94 -15.29
N VAL A 164 1.96 19.23 -16.29
CA VAL A 164 1.78 17.77 -16.28
C VAL A 164 2.14 17.22 -17.66
N ILE A 165 2.82 16.08 -17.72
CA ILE A 165 3.12 15.37 -18.98
C ILE A 165 2.27 14.12 -19.05
N TYR A 166 1.50 13.95 -20.12
CA TYR A 166 0.78 12.71 -20.43
C TYR A 166 1.52 11.99 -21.54
N ALA A 167 1.82 10.71 -21.41
CA ALA A 167 2.56 9.98 -22.43
C ALA A 167 2.10 8.52 -22.56
N ASP A 168 2.38 7.93 -23.72
CA ASP A 168 2.16 6.52 -24.00
C ASP A 168 3.19 6.00 -25.03
N PHE A 169 3.39 4.68 -25.03
CA PHE A 169 4.32 3.99 -25.93
C PHE A 169 3.62 2.92 -26.74
N GLU A 170 4.00 2.80 -28.02
CA GLU A 170 3.61 1.65 -28.84
C GLU A 170 4.78 0.70 -29.03
N ALA A 171 4.47 -0.60 -28.98
CA ALA A 171 5.46 -1.67 -29.07
C ALA A 171 5.05 -2.73 -30.08
N MET A 172 6.04 -3.23 -30.82
CA MET A 172 5.90 -4.36 -31.73
C MET A 172 6.09 -5.67 -30.96
N LEU A 173 5.43 -6.73 -31.41
CA LEU A 173 5.39 -8.03 -30.76
C LEU A 173 6.28 -9.04 -31.50
N GLU A 174 7.58 -8.96 -31.28
CA GLU A 174 8.59 -9.83 -31.90
C GLU A 174 8.39 -11.31 -31.48
N PRO A 175 8.15 -12.25 -32.41
CA PRO A 175 8.02 -13.66 -32.08
C PRO A 175 9.36 -14.22 -31.58
N LEU A 176 9.31 -15.06 -30.56
CA LEU A 176 10.48 -15.76 -30.04
C LEU A 176 10.48 -17.21 -30.48
N SER A 177 11.66 -17.76 -30.82
CA SER A 177 11.86 -19.21 -30.83
C SER A 177 11.73 -19.72 -29.38
N GLU A 178 11.01 -20.83 -29.19
CA GLU A 178 10.58 -21.30 -27.87
C GLU A 178 11.75 -21.54 -26.89
N GLU A 179 12.06 -20.57 -26.05
CA GLU A 179 12.84 -20.81 -24.83
C GLU A 179 11.91 -21.40 -23.77
N SER A 180 11.76 -22.73 -23.79
CA SER A 180 10.93 -23.43 -22.83
C SER A 180 11.58 -23.43 -21.43
N SER A 181 10.79 -23.01 -20.44
CA SER A 181 10.98 -23.41 -19.04
C SER A 181 9.84 -24.35 -18.68
N THR A 182 10.05 -25.28 -17.75
CA THR A 182 9.11 -26.39 -17.46
C THR A 182 7.68 -26.00 -17.05
N LYS A 183 7.35 -24.71 -16.85
CA LYS A 183 6.02 -24.23 -16.44
C LYS A 183 5.49 -23.00 -17.21
N SER A 184 6.32 -22.34 -18.02
CA SER A 184 5.92 -21.14 -18.76
C SER A 184 6.79 -20.95 -20.00
N THR A 185 6.15 -20.56 -21.11
CA THR A 185 6.79 -20.35 -22.41
C THR A 185 6.63 -18.89 -22.81
N LYS A 186 7.76 -18.21 -23.07
CA LYS A 186 7.74 -16.89 -23.68
C LYS A 186 7.57 -17.05 -25.18
N TYR A 187 6.65 -16.31 -25.79
CA TYR A 187 6.37 -16.45 -27.23
C TYR A 187 6.44 -15.13 -28.01
N GLN A 188 6.33 -13.98 -27.34
CA GLN A 188 6.61 -12.67 -27.93
C GLN A 188 7.46 -11.82 -26.99
N LYS A 189 8.37 -11.04 -27.56
CA LYS A 189 9.08 -9.94 -26.91
C LYS A 189 8.50 -8.62 -27.39
N HIS A 190 8.27 -7.70 -26.45
CA HIS A 190 7.71 -6.40 -26.76
C HIS A 190 8.85 -5.39 -26.88
N THR A 191 8.92 -4.68 -27.99
CA THR A 191 9.94 -3.66 -28.27
C THR A 191 9.24 -2.36 -28.68
N ALA A 192 9.48 -1.29 -27.93
CA ALA A 192 8.91 0.02 -28.25
C ALA A 192 9.41 0.50 -29.63
N PHE A 193 8.49 1.01 -30.46
CA PHE A 193 8.81 1.61 -31.76
C PHE A 193 8.26 3.03 -31.90
N SER A 194 7.38 3.48 -31.00
CA SER A 194 6.83 4.83 -31.02
C SER A 194 6.54 5.32 -29.60
N VAL A 195 6.61 6.63 -29.42
CA VAL A 195 6.24 7.33 -28.19
C VAL A 195 5.55 8.63 -28.54
N GLY A 196 4.50 8.95 -27.79
CA GLY A 196 3.77 10.22 -27.89
C GLY A 196 3.64 10.84 -26.52
N TYR A 197 3.72 12.16 -26.43
CA TYR A 197 3.42 12.89 -25.20
C TYR A 197 2.69 14.21 -25.45
N TYR A 198 1.85 14.57 -24.49
CA TYR A 198 1.19 15.85 -24.38
C TYR A 198 1.68 16.58 -23.14
N PHE A 199 2.31 17.74 -23.34
CA PHE A 199 2.70 18.64 -22.27
C PHE A 199 1.54 19.58 -21.97
N LYS A 200 1.01 19.54 -20.75
CA LYS A 200 -0.10 20.40 -20.29
C LYS A 200 0.42 21.48 -19.35
N CYS A 201 0.11 22.73 -19.68
CA CYS A 201 0.23 23.88 -18.78
C CYS A 201 -1.18 24.26 -18.27
N SER A 202 -1.34 24.37 -16.95
CA SER A 202 -2.65 24.61 -16.33
C SER A 202 -3.07 26.08 -16.28
N TYR A 203 -2.12 27.01 -16.38
CA TYR A 203 -2.39 28.46 -16.25
C TYR A 203 -2.27 29.24 -17.57
N ASP A 204 -1.59 28.68 -18.57
CA ASP A 204 -1.49 29.26 -19.91
C ASP A 204 -1.53 28.12 -20.93
N ASP A 205 -2.71 27.92 -21.51
CA ASP A 205 -2.92 26.80 -22.40
C ASP A 205 -2.13 26.94 -23.72
N ASN A 206 -1.67 28.14 -24.10
CA ASN A 206 -0.83 28.31 -25.29
C ASN A 206 0.54 27.63 -25.15
N LEU A 207 0.96 27.32 -23.91
CA LEU A 207 2.16 26.56 -23.63
C LEU A 207 1.95 25.04 -23.70
N SER A 208 0.71 24.57 -23.83
CA SER A 208 0.41 23.15 -23.94
C SER A 208 0.55 22.66 -25.39
N PHE A 209 1.25 21.53 -25.61
CA PHE A 209 1.52 20.99 -26.95
C PHE A 209 1.69 19.47 -26.95
N TYR A 210 1.43 18.84 -28.11
CA TYR A 210 1.73 17.43 -28.38
C TYR A 210 3.02 17.25 -29.19
N LYS A 211 3.79 16.20 -28.90
CA LYS A 211 4.86 15.68 -29.79
C LYS A 211 4.89 14.16 -29.78
N SER A 212 5.43 13.57 -30.84
CA SER A 212 5.67 12.14 -30.94
C SER A 212 6.90 11.82 -31.79
N HIS A 213 7.45 10.62 -31.61
CA HIS A 213 8.54 10.10 -32.40
C HIS A 213 8.37 8.60 -32.65
N ARG A 214 8.44 8.21 -33.92
CA ARG A 214 8.41 6.82 -34.37
C ARG A 214 9.81 6.41 -34.85
N GLY A 215 10.37 5.38 -34.21
CA GLY A 215 11.69 4.86 -34.51
C GLY A 215 12.20 3.93 -33.41
N ALA A 216 13.24 3.15 -33.72
CA ALA A 216 13.91 2.29 -32.73
C ALA A 216 14.57 3.09 -31.60
N ASP A 217 14.83 4.38 -31.82
CA ASP A 217 15.39 5.33 -30.88
C ASP A 217 14.33 6.13 -30.09
N CYS A 218 13.03 5.80 -30.22
CA CYS A 218 11.93 6.54 -29.57
C CYS A 218 12.11 6.73 -28.06
N VAL A 219 12.58 5.71 -27.35
CA VAL A 219 12.85 5.78 -25.90
C VAL A 219 13.98 6.80 -25.60
N GLN A 220 15.05 6.80 -26.40
CA GLN A 220 16.16 7.75 -26.26
C GLN A 220 15.69 9.17 -26.56
N TRP A 221 14.93 9.35 -27.65
CA TRP A 221 14.35 10.63 -28.02
C TRP A 221 13.49 11.20 -26.90
N PHE A 222 12.61 10.38 -26.31
CA PHE A 222 11.74 10.82 -25.22
C PHE A 222 12.54 11.20 -23.96
N SER A 223 13.59 10.45 -23.61
CA SER A 223 14.49 10.81 -22.50
C SER A 223 15.13 12.19 -22.71
N ASN A 224 15.57 12.50 -23.93
CA ASN A 224 16.15 13.81 -24.28
C ASN A 224 15.10 14.93 -24.26
N GLU A 225 13.87 14.64 -24.69
CA GLU A 225 12.75 15.59 -24.59
C GLU A 225 12.42 15.90 -23.13
N LEU A 226 12.42 14.92 -22.22
CA LEU A 226 12.22 15.15 -20.79
C LEU A 226 13.30 16.07 -20.20
N GLU A 227 14.56 15.92 -20.60
CA GLU A 227 15.64 16.83 -20.19
C GLU A 227 15.39 18.26 -20.71
N THR A 228 14.96 18.39 -21.96
CA THR A 228 14.65 19.68 -22.58
C THR A 228 13.47 20.37 -21.90
N ILE A 229 12.40 19.62 -21.63
CA ILE A 229 11.23 20.10 -20.88
C ILE A 229 11.63 20.51 -19.48
N SER A 230 12.49 19.74 -18.79
CA SER A 230 12.99 20.10 -17.46
C SER A 230 13.70 21.46 -17.47
N LYS A 231 14.56 21.74 -18.46
CA LYS A 231 15.24 23.04 -18.61
C LYS A 231 14.26 24.17 -18.91
N PHE A 232 13.26 23.91 -19.77
CA PHE A 232 12.21 24.87 -20.07
C PHE A 232 11.40 25.24 -18.83
N ILE A 233 10.98 24.24 -18.04
CA ILE A 233 10.23 24.46 -16.80
C ILE A 233 11.07 25.22 -15.79
N ASP A 234 12.34 24.83 -15.59
CA ASP A 234 13.24 25.52 -14.67
C ASP A 234 13.39 27.00 -15.04
N THR A 235 13.54 27.30 -16.33
CA THR A 235 13.57 28.68 -16.84
C THR A 235 12.26 29.42 -16.50
N LYS A 236 11.10 28.79 -16.71
CA LYS A 236 9.80 29.40 -16.40
C LYS A 236 9.59 29.63 -14.90
N LEU A 237 10.00 28.68 -14.06
CA LEU A 237 9.85 28.78 -12.60
C LEU A 237 10.83 29.76 -11.96
N THR A 238 11.99 30.00 -12.58
CA THR A 238 13.00 30.97 -12.11
C THR A 238 12.79 32.38 -12.68
N THR A 239 11.98 32.53 -13.73
CA THR A 239 11.66 33.84 -14.32
C THR A 239 10.81 34.67 -13.35
N VAL A 240 11.33 35.81 -12.91
CA VAL A 240 10.61 36.76 -12.05
C VAL A 240 9.62 37.56 -12.89
N VAL A 241 8.33 37.37 -12.65
CA VAL A 241 7.24 38.12 -13.31
C VAL A 241 6.64 39.11 -12.31
N PRO A 242 6.42 40.39 -12.67
CA PRO A 242 5.73 41.35 -11.81
C PRO A 242 4.34 40.85 -11.42
N MET A 243 4.06 40.80 -10.12
CA MET A 243 2.78 40.36 -9.60
C MET A 243 1.75 41.49 -9.72
N ASN A 244 0.64 41.25 -10.42
CA ASN A 244 -0.43 42.24 -10.56
C ASN A 244 -1.49 42.02 -9.46
N MET A 245 -1.54 42.92 -8.48
CA MET A 245 -2.31 42.75 -7.25
C MET A 245 -3.26 43.91 -7.02
N SER A 246 -4.46 43.61 -6.53
CA SER A 246 -5.37 44.66 -6.04
C SER A 246 -4.90 45.23 -4.70
N GLN A 247 -5.34 46.46 -4.38
CA GLN A 247 -5.03 47.09 -3.09
C GLN A 247 -5.56 46.27 -1.90
N VAL A 248 -6.67 45.57 -2.06
CA VAL A 248 -7.27 44.71 -1.02
C VAL A 248 -6.37 43.51 -0.72
N GLN A 249 -5.93 42.78 -1.76
CA GLN A 249 -5.03 41.62 -1.59
C GLN A 249 -3.67 42.03 -0.99
N GLU A 250 -3.21 43.24 -1.31
CA GLU A 250 -2.00 43.81 -0.74
C GLU A 250 -2.17 44.08 0.76
N MET A 251 -3.31 44.66 1.17
CA MET A 251 -3.65 44.84 2.58
C MET A 251 -3.81 43.50 3.32
N GLU A 252 -4.53 42.55 2.75
CA GLU A 252 -4.77 41.22 3.35
C GLU A 252 -3.45 40.51 3.67
N PHE A 253 -2.50 40.51 2.75
CA PHE A 253 -1.19 39.93 3.01
C PHE A 253 -0.38 40.70 4.04
N ARG A 254 -0.43 42.04 4.03
CA ARG A 254 0.28 42.84 5.04
C ARG A 254 -0.22 42.49 6.44
N LEU A 255 -1.53 42.29 6.60
CA LEU A 255 -2.16 41.89 7.85
C LEU A 255 -1.99 40.41 8.19
N ALA A 256 -1.71 39.54 7.21
CA ALA A 256 -1.52 38.12 7.45
C ALA A 256 -0.34 37.85 8.40
N THR A 257 -0.64 37.15 9.49
CA THR A 257 0.34 36.66 10.48
C THR A 257 0.67 35.17 10.28
N ILE A 258 -0.18 34.49 9.52
CA ILE A 258 -0.04 33.09 9.12
C ILE A 258 0.02 32.97 7.59
N CYS A 259 0.78 31.98 7.13
CA CYS A 259 0.86 31.56 5.75
C CYS A 259 -0.46 30.95 5.29
N HIS A 260 -1.07 31.49 4.24
CA HIS A 260 -2.37 31.02 3.74
C HIS A 260 -2.32 29.60 3.12
N ILE A 261 -1.13 29.16 2.69
CA ILE A 261 -0.90 27.81 2.19
C ILE A 261 -0.67 26.86 3.36
N CYS A 262 0.42 27.09 4.09
CA CYS A 262 0.95 26.19 5.09
C CYS A 262 0.27 26.30 6.46
N GLU A 263 -0.59 27.29 6.67
CA GLU A 263 -1.35 27.55 7.91
C GLU A 263 -0.47 27.71 9.16
N LYS A 264 0.83 27.99 8.95
CA LYS A 264 1.81 28.21 10.01
C LYS A 264 2.08 29.71 10.20
N PRO A 265 2.43 30.15 11.42
CA PRO A 265 2.93 31.50 11.64
C PRO A 265 4.19 31.77 10.83
N PHE A 266 4.34 32.99 10.31
CA PHE A 266 5.59 33.42 9.69
C PHE A 266 6.72 33.49 10.74
N LYS A 267 7.93 33.10 10.35
CA LYS A 267 9.16 33.16 11.18
C LYS A 267 10.32 33.67 10.34
N ASP A 268 11.35 34.20 11.00
CA ASP A 268 12.61 34.63 10.35
C ASP A 268 13.54 33.44 10.03
N THR A 269 12.99 32.36 9.47
CA THR A 269 13.74 31.24 8.90
C THR A 269 13.43 31.12 7.42
N GLU A 270 14.38 30.64 6.60
CA GLU A 270 14.21 30.56 5.13
C GLU A 270 12.88 29.89 4.71
N ASP A 271 12.50 28.81 5.38
CA ASP A 271 11.28 28.04 5.06
C ASP A 271 9.97 28.68 5.55
N HIS A 272 10.01 29.67 6.45
CA HIS A 272 8.82 30.27 7.07
C HIS A 272 8.81 31.80 6.98
N LYS A 273 9.72 32.39 6.21
CA LYS A 273 9.75 33.83 5.92
C LYS A 273 8.44 34.25 5.27
N LYS A 274 7.97 35.46 5.57
CA LYS A 274 6.76 36.02 4.95
C LYS A 274 6.95 36.22 3.45
N THR A 275 6.57 35.20 2.69
CA THR A 275 6.51 35.21 1.23
C THR A 275 5.06 34.99 0.80
N ARG A 276 4.75 35.37 -0.45
CA ARG A 276 3.40 35.19 -1.01
C ARG A 276 3.11 33.71 -1.18
N ASP A 277 4.03 33.02 -1.83
CA ASP A 277 4.07 31.57 -2.00
C ASP A 277 5.47 31.02 -1.66
N HIS A 278 5.53 29.77 -1.22
CA HIS A 278 6.79 29.02 -1.04
C HIS A 278 6.97 28.06 -2.22
N ASN A 279 8.20 27.98 -2.78
CA ASN A 279 8.47 27.14 -3.94
C ASN A 279 8.75 25.68 -3.54
N HIS A 280 7.86 24.76 -3.93
CA HIS A 280 8.05 23.31 -3.79
C HIS A 280 7.38 22.54 -4.95
N LEU A 281 7.62 22.97 -6.19
CA LEU A 281 6.96 22.41 -7.36
C LEU A 281 7.66 21.15 -7.88
N THR A 282 6.88 20.09 -8.09
CA THR A 282 7.28 18.85 -8.77
C THR A 282 6.43 18.70 -10.03
N VAL A 283 7.02 18.25 -11.14
CA VAL A 283 6.30 18.05 -12.41
C VAL A 283 5.98 16.56 -12.59
N PRO A 284 4.71 16.15 -12.49
CA PRO A 284 4.30 14.77 -12.68
C PRO A 284 4.28 14.37 -14.17
N ILE A 285 4.67 13.12 -14.42
CA ILE A 285 4.51 12.44 -15.69
C ILE A 285 3.51 11.31 -15.48
N VAL A 286 2.42 11.32 -16.25
CA VAL A 286 1.32 10.37 -16.19
C VAL A 286 1.38 9.48 -17.44
N LEU A 287 1.68 8.20 -17.24
CA LEU A 287 1.51 7.16 -18.28
C LEU A 287 0.49 6.14 -17.81
N HIS A 288 -0.42 5.72 -18.70
CA HIS A 288 -1.52 4.83 -18.36
C HIS A 288 -1.03 3.45 -17.89
N ASN A 289 0.08 2.92 -18.42
CA ASN A 289 0.61 1.60 -18.06
C ASN A 289 2.04 1.62 -17.46
N LEU A 290 2.46 2.74 -16.85
CA LEU A 290 3.82 2.92 -16.31
C LEU A 290 4.37 1.70 -15.54
N SER A 291 3.79 1.36 -14.39
CA SER A 291 4.37 0.39 -13.46
C SER A 291 4.41 -1.05 -13.97
N ASN A 292 3.61 -1.40 -14.99
CA ASN A 292 3.46 -2.79 -15.46
C ASN A 292 3.90 -3.00 -16.91
N TYR A 293 4.20 -1.91 -17.64
CA TYR A 293 4.51 -1.98 -19.07
C TYR A 293 5.50 -0.88 -19.48
N ASP A 294 5.06 0.37 -19.68
CA ASP A 294 5.87 1.45 -20.28
C ASP A 294 7.13 1.79 -19.48
N GLY A 295 7.04 1.69 -18.14
CA GLY A 295 8.16 1.91 -17.23
C GLY A 295 9.32 0.96 -17.49
N HIS A 296 9.07 -0.22 -18.05
CA HIS A 296 10.12 -1.18 -18.41
C HIS A 296 10.90 -0.73 -19.65
N PHE A 297 10.30 0.02 -20.58
CA PHE A 297 11.02 0.55 -21.74
C PHE A 297 11.94 1.71 -21.36
N ILE A 298 11.47 2.62 -20.49
CA ILE A 298 12.15 3.90 -20.24
C ILE A 298 13.23 3.84 -19.15
N ILE A 299 13.11 2.94 -18.17
CA ILE A 299 13.96 2.95 -16.97
C ILE A 299 15.46 2.79 -17.27
N SER A 300 15.80 2.01 -18.29
CA SER A 300 17.19 1.78 -18.68
C SER A 300 17.84 3.04 -19.26
N GLU A 301 17.05 3.91 -19.88
CA GLU A 301 17.50 5.13 -20.52
C GLU A 301 17.60 6.29 -19.53
N VAL A 302 16.54 6.50 -18.74
CA VAL A 302 16.54 7.55 -17.70
C VAL A 302 17.60 7.27 -16.63
N ALA A 303 17.98 6.01 -16.42
CA ALA A 303 19.02 5.67 -15.45
C ALA A 303 20.43 6.13 -15.86
N LYS A 304 20.62 6.46 -17.14
CA LYS A 304 21.90 7.00 -17.64
C LYS A 304 22.04 8.48 -17.37
N THR A 305 20.93 9.23 -17.36
CA THR A 305 20.93 10.70 -17.38
C THR A 305 20.89 11.34 -15.99
N GLY A 306 20.63 10.58 -14.91
CA GLY A 306 20.61 11.15 -13.57
C GLY A 306 20.35 10.19 -12.41
N SER A 307 20.15 10.76 -11.22
CA SER A 307 19.80 10.02 -10.01
C SER A 307 18.31 9.64 -10.01
N ILE A 308 18.01 8.35 -10.17
CA ILE A 308 16.64 7.84 -10.08
C ILE A 308 16.29 7.47 -8.64
N TYR A 309 15.14 7.97 -8.19
CA TYR A 309 14.47 7.46 -6.99
C TYR A 309 13.38 6.48 -7.42
N LEU A 310 13.52 5.22 -7.00
CA LEU A 310 12.53 4.19 -7.29
C LEU A 310 11.49 4.14 -6.17
N LEU A 311 10.22 4.10 -6.57
CA LEU A 311 9.15 3.67 -5.70
C LEU A 311 9.09 2.14 -5.72
N PRO A 312 8.93 1.46 -4.57
CA PRO A 312 8.68 0.02 -4.55
C PRO A 312 7.43 -0.29 -5.39
N ILE A 313 7.40 -1.45 -6.07
CA ILE A 313 6.23 -1.87 -6.87
C ILE A 313 4.97 -1.79 -6.01
N ASN A 314 4.16 -0.78 -6.26
CA ASN A 314 2.79 -0.71 -5.77
C ASN A 314 1.88 -1.32 -6.84
N LYS A 315 0.93 -2.15 -6.41
CA LYS A 315 -0.14 -2.62 -7.32
C LYS A 315 -1.28 -1.60 -7.44
N GLU A 316 -1.11 -0.46 -6.78
CA GLU A 316 -2.11 0.60 -6.66
C GLU A 316 -2.07 1.46 -7.92
N ARG A 317 -3.20 1.50 -8.62
CA ARG A 317 -3.38 2.36 -9.79
C ARG A 317 -4.12 3.62 -9.38
N PHE A 318 -3.86 4.71 -10.10
CA PHE A 318 -4.59 5.96 -9.92
C PHE A 318 -6.00 5.87 -10.51
N LEU A 319 -6.10 5.37 -11.74
CA LEU A 319 -7.34 5.08 -12.46
C LEU A 319 -7.42 3.56 -12.69
N ALA A 320 -8.53 2.94 -12.26
CA ALA A 320 -8.65 1.48 -12.21
C ALA A 320 -9.31 0.84 -13.45
N GLU A 321 -9.83 1.65 -14.38
CA GLU A 321 -10.50 1.20 -15.61
C GLU A 321 -9.61 1.42 -16.85
N SER A 322 -9.97 0.81 -17.98
CA SER A 322 -9.25 1.02 -19.24
C SER A 322 -9.50 2.42 -19.78
N LEU A 323 -8.55 2.97 -20.52
CA LEU A 323 -8.71 4.25 -21.21
C LEU A 323 -10.00 4.32 -22.05
N ASP A 324 -10.32 3.26 -22.80
CA ASP A 324 -11.57 3.15 -23.58
C ASP A 324 -12.82 3.37 -22.71
N LYS A 325 -12.86 2.72 -21.54
CA LYS A 325 -14.00 2.85 -20.64
C LYS A 325 -14.04 4.23 -20.00
N LEU A 326 -12.89 4.78 -19.62
CA LEU A 326 -12.77 6.10 -19.00
C LEU A 326 -13.18 7.22 -19.96
N SER A 327 -12.70 7.19 -21.21
CA SER A 327 -13.04 8.18 -22.22
C SER A 327 -14.52 8.12 -22.62
N SER A 328 -15.14 6.93 -22.57
CA SER A 328 -16.58 6.78 -22.84
C SER A 328 -17.50 7.53 -21.88
N TYR A 329 -17.00 7.95 -20.71
CA TYR A 329 -17.77 8.75 -19.76
C TYR A 329 -17.67 10.25 -20.00
N LEU A 330 -16.75 10.70 -20.86
CA LEU A 330 -16.58 12.10 -21.19
C LEU A 330 -17.56 12.52 -22.29
N THR A 331 -18.09 13.72 -22.14
CA THR A 331 -18.85 14.41 -23.18
C THR A 331 -17.90 15.17 -24.11
N ASN A 332 -18.37 15.56 -25.29
CA ASN A 332 -17.57 16.34 -26.24
C ASN A 332 -17.02 17.66 -25.64
N ASN A 333 -17.74 18.26 -24.69
CA ASN A 333 -17.31 19.49 -24.02
C ASN A 333 -16.20 19.25 -22.97
N GLU A 334 -16.00 18.01 -22.56
CA GLU A 334 -14.95 17.60 -21.62
C GLU A 334 -13.66 17.15 -22.33
N LEU A 335 -13.70 16.99 -23.66
CA LEU A 335 -12.57 16.61 -24.53
C LEU A 335 -11.79 17.83 -25.04
N LEU A 336 -11.37 18.69 -24.11
CA LEU A 336 -10.79 20.00 -24.43
C LEU A 336 -9.42 19.89 -25.10
N ASN A 337 -8.54 19.03 -24.58
CA ASN A 337 -7.18 18.87 -25.11
C ASN A 337 -7.23 18.16 -26.47
N LEU A 338 -8.09 17.14 -26.62
CA LEU A 338 -8.32 16.49 -27.91
C LEU A 338 -8.86 17.47 -28.95
N ARG A 339 -9.90 18.26 -28.62
CA ARG A 339 -10.49 19.23 -29.56
C ARG A 339 -9.50 20.31 -29.97
N LYS A 340 -8.63 20.75 -29.08
CA LYS A 340 -7.60 21.74 -29.37
C LYS A 340 -6.58 21.21 -30.38
N GLU A 341 -6.05 20.02 -30.16
CA GLU A 341 -5.03 19.41 -31.03
C GLU A 341 -5.57 18.98 -32.39
N PHE A 342 -6.90 18.90 -32.52
CA PHE A 342 -7.63 18.59 -33.74
C PHE A 342 -8.64 19.69 -34.10
N HIS A 343 -8.30 20.96 -33.85
CA HIS A 343 -9.20 22.09 -34.05
C HIS A 343 -9.64 22.29 -35.51
N ASP A 344 -8.81 21.85 -36.47
CA ASP A 344 -9.07 21.94 -37.90
C ASP A 344 -10.00 20.83 -38.44
N LEU A 345 -10.32 19.81 -37.62
CA LEU A 345 -11.20 18.73 -38.05
C LEU A 345 -12.67 19.15 -37.99
N ASP A 346 -13.45 18.72 -38.98
CA ASP A 346 -14.91 18.80 -38.91
C ASP A 346 -15.46 17.88 -37.80
N ASP A 347 -16.66 18.19 -37.31
CA ASP A 347 -17.28 17.45 -36.20
C ASP A 347 -17.48 15.95 -36.52
N GLY A 348 -17.65 15.60 -37.80
CA GLY A 348 -17.79 14.22 -38.24
C GLY A 348 -16.49 13.42 -38.14
N LYS A 349 -15.36 14.00 -38.54
CA LYS A 349 -14.02 13.41 -38.33
C LYS A 349 -13.62 13.42 -36.86
N PHE A 350 -13.86 14.53 -36.15
CA PHE A 350 -13.55 14.65 -34.73
C PHE A 350 -14.24 13.58 -33.89
N LYS A 351 -15.53 13.32 -34.15
CA LYS A 351 -16.32 12.29 -33.45
C LYS A 351 -15.72 10.88 -33.58
N LEU A 352 -14.93 10.60 -34.61
CA LEU A 352 -14.28 9.29 -34.74
C LEU A 352 -13.12 9.13 -33.74
N LEU A 353 -12.53 10.24 -33.27
CA LEU A 353 -11.40 10.24 -32.34
C LEU A 353 -11.81 10.33 -30.87
N THR A 354 -13.11 10.45 -30.56
CA THR A 354 -13.59 10.62 -29.17
C THR A 354 -13.69 9.30 -28.38
N ARG A 355 -13.25 8.18 -28.97
CA ARG A 355 -13.16 6.87 -28.31
C ARG A 355 -11.78 6.27 -28.56
N LYS A 356 -11.38 5.29 -27.74
CA LYS A 356 -10.13 4.57 -27.97
C LYS A 356 -10.21 3.84 -29.32
N GLY A 357 -9.15 3.97 -30.12
CA GLY A 357 -9.02 3.29 -31.41
C GLY A 357 -8.76 1.79 -31.25
N VAL A 358 -8.62 1.10 -32.38
CA VAL A 358 -8.27 -0.34 -32.42
C VAL A 358 -6.98 -0.55 -33.19
N PHE A 359 -6.11 -1.43 -32.69
CA PHE A 359 -4.78 -1.62 -33.25
C PHE A 359 -4.43 -3.11 -33.35
N PRO A 360 -3.88 -3.59 -34.49
CA PRO A 360 -3.61 -5.00 -34.72
C PRO A 360 -2.26 -5.41 -34.11
N TYR A 361 -2.15 -5.41 -32.77
CA TYR A 361 -0.90 -5.64 -32.04
C TYR A 361 -0.18 -6.93 -32.43
N ASP A 362 -0.91 -8.05 -32.54
CA ASP A 362 -0.34 -9.35 -32.89
C ASP A 362 0.14 -9.42 -34.36
N TYR A 363 -0.41 -8.58 -35.23
CA TYR A 363 0.06 -8.43 -36.61
C TYR A 363 1.35 -7.63 -36.67
N ILE A 364 1.53 -6.57 -35.86
CA ILE A 364 2.73 -5.73 -35.85
C ILE A 364 3.87 -6.43 -35.10
N ASP A 365 4.45 -7.43 -35.74
CA ASP A 365 5.54 -8.26 -35.21
C ASP A 365 6.94 -7.78 -35.63
N LYS A 366 7.01 -6.87 -36.62
CA LYS A 366 8.21 -6.26 -37.19
C LYS A 366 7.94 -4.83 -37.60
N ILE A 367 8.97 -3.98 -37.55
CA ILE A 367 8.86 -2.56 -37.90
C ILE A 367 8.49 -2.31 -39.37
N ASP A 368 8.90 -3.21 -40.29
CA ASP A 368 8.61 -3.09 -41.71
C ASP A 368 7.11 -3.13 -42.02
N LYS A 369 6.31 -3.77 -41.15
CA LYS A 369 4.85 -3.80 -41.30
C LYS A 369 4.21 -2.42 -41.19
N LEU A 370 4.88 -1.45 -40.56
CA LEU A 370 4.41 -0.07 -40.53
C LEU A 370 4.42 0.59 -41.92
N GLN A 371 5.14 0.03 -42.90
CA GLN A 371 5.14 0.53 -44.28
C GLN A 371 4.03 -0.07 -45.14
N VAL A 372 3.25 -1.02 -44.63
CA VAL A 372 2.13 -1.62 -45.37
C VAL A 372 1.07 -0.56 -45.65
N THR A 373 0.68 -0.43 -46.91
CA THR A 373 -0.18 0.65 -47.43
C THR A 373 -1.67 0.29 -47.46
N GLN A 374 -2.06 -0.75 -46.74
CA GLN A 374 -3.43 -1.23 -46.64
C GLN A 374 -3.73 -1.57 -45.17
N LEU A 375 -5.00 -1.41 -44.78
CA LEU A 375 -5.45 -1.89 -43.48
C LEU A 375 -5.45 -3.42 -43.48
N PRO A 376 -4.86 -4.08 -42.46
CA PRO A 376 -4.90 -5.53 -42.30
C PRO A 376 -6.33 -6.08 -42.35
N ASP A 377 -6.47 -7.32 -42.79
CA ASP A 377 -7.77 -7.99 -42.82
C ASP A 377 -8.31 -8.17 -41.39
N GLN A 378 -9.63 -8.33 -41.25
CA GLN A 378 -10.28 -8.42 -39.93
C GLN A 378 -9.71 -9.57 -39.07
N GLU A 379 -9.30 -10.67 -39.69
CA GLU A 379 -8.70 -11.82 -39.00
C GLU A 379 -7.32 -11.49 -38.40
N GLU A 380 -6.59 -10.54 -39.00
CA GLU A 380 -5.25 -10.12 -38.55
C GLU A 380 -5.31 -9.22 -37.30
N PHE A 381 -6.49 -8.75 -36.92
CA PHE A 381 -6.76 -8.07 -35.64
C PHE A 381 -6.99 -9.04 -34.48
N TYR A 382 -6.80 -10.35 -34.68
CA TYR A 382 -6.95 -11.34 -33.60
C TYR A 382 -6.03 -11.05 -32.42
N ASN A 383 -6.61 -11.03 -31.21
CA ASN A 383 -5.88 -10.78 -29.98
C ASN A 383 -5.51 -12.10 -29.29
N LYS A 384 -4.25 -12.53 -29.39
CA LYS A 384 -3.77 -13.77 -28.77
C LYS A 384 -3.85 -13.73 -27.24
N LEU A 385 -3.63 -12.57 -26.63
CA LEU A 385 -3.64 -12.39 -25.17
C LEU A 385 -5.02 -12.62 -24.55
N MET A 386 -6.07 -12.19 -25.25
CA MET A 386 -7.48 -12.28 -24.84
C MET A 386 -8.23 -13.44 -25.50
N ASP A 387 -7.60 -14.04 -26.51
CA ASP A 387 -8.06 -15.20 -27.28
C ASP A 387 -9.37 -14.92 -28.01
N ASN A 388 -9.48 -13.75 -28.66
CA ASN A 388 -10.70 -13.29 -29.33
C ASN A 388 -10.43 -12.50 -30.62
N ASN A 389 -11.39 -12.59 -31.54
CA ASN A 389 -11.48 -11.72 -32.71
C ASN A 389 -11.91 -10.30 -32.33
N ILE A 390 -11.56 -9.33 -33.17
CA ILE A 390 -12.15 -7.99 -33.17
C ILE A 390 -13.65 -8.06 -33.53
N SER A 391 -14.44 -7.11 -33.04
CA SER A 391 -15.86 -7.02 -33.43
C SER A 391 -16.03 -6.37 -34.81
N ASP A 392 -17.12 -6.69 -35.52
CA ASP A 392 -17.43 -6.09 -36.83
C ASP A 392 -17.64 -4.56 -36.74
N GLU A 393 -18.13 -4.07 -35.60
CA GLU A 393 -18.27 -2.63 -35.35
C GLU A 393 -16.89 -1.96 -35.24
N ASP A 394 -15.99 -2.54 -34.46
CA ASP A 394 -14.64 -2.04 -34.24
C ASP A 394 -13.79 -2.08 -35.51
N TYR A 395 -13.92 -3.15 -36.31
CA TYR A 395 -13.22 -3.24 -37.59
C TYR A 395 -13.75 -2.21 -38.61
N ARG A 396 -15.08 -2.04 -38.70
CA ARG A 396 -15.67 -0.95 -39.52
C ARG A 396 -15.23 0.43 -39.05
N HIS A 397 -15.05 0.62 -37.75
CA HIS A 397 -14.50 1.86 -37.21
C HIS A 397 -13.06 2.09 -37.68
N ALA A 398 -12.20 1.07 -37.65
CA ALA A 398 -10.84 1.13 -38.19
C ALA A 398 -10.82 1.50 -39.69
N GLN A 399 -11.70 0.87 -40.49
CA GLN A 399 -11.87 1.20 -41.91
C GLN A 399 -12.31 2.66 -42.12
N ASN A 400 -13.24 3.15 -41.30
CA ASN A 400 -13.68 4.55 -41.37
C ASN A 400 -12.55 5.53 -41.03
N ILE A 401 -11.73 5.23 -40.02
CA ILE A 401 -10.55 6.02 -39.70
C ILE A 401 -9.57 6.01 -40.87
N TRP A 402 -9.21 4.84 -41.37
CA TRP A 402 -8.29 4.67 -42.49
C TRP A 402 -8.70 5.50 -43.71
N ASN A 403 -9.97 5.41 -44.10
CA ASN A 403 -10.49 6.08 -45.29
C ASN A 403 -10.68 7.58 -45.09
N LYS A 404 -11.26 8.03 -43.97
CA LYS A 404 -11.59 9.47 -43.77
C LYS A 404 -10.39 10.34 -43.43
N PHE A 405 -9.33 9.74 -42.88
CA PHE A 405 -8.06 10.42 -42.59
C PHE A 405 -7.03 10.20 -43.70
N GLU A 406 -7.41 9.54 -44.80
CA GLU A 406 -6.56 9.32 -45.98
C GLU A 406 -5.19 8.70 -45.63
N ILE A 407 -5.23 7.70 -44.75
CA ILE A 407 -4.04 7.08 -44.17
C ILE A 407 -3.31 6.27 -45.24
N LYS A 408 -2.00 6.52 -45.40
CA LYS A 408 -1.20 5.94 -46.48
C LYS A 408 -0.54 4.62 -46.09
N ASN A 409 -0.26 4.43 -44.81
CA ASN A 409 0.37 3.22 -44.29
C ASN A 409 0.06 3.00 -42.80
N LEU A 410 0.36 1.79 -42.31
CA LEU A 410 0.12 1.42 -40.91
C LEU A 410 0.92 2.26 -39.90
N GLY A 411 2.03 2.85 -40.32
CA GLY A 411 2.77 3.82 -39.53
C GLY A 411 1.92 5.06 -39.24
N GLU A 412 1.37 5.70 -40.27
CA GLU A 412 0.48 6.86 -40.10
C GLU A 412 -0.77 6.51 -39.28
N TYR A 413 -1.32 5.30 -39.45
CA TYR A 413 -2.39 4.79 -38.59
C TYR A 413 -1.96 4.72 -37.12
N SER A 414 -0.77 4.18 -36.85
CA SER A 414 -0.19 4.08 -35.51
C SER A 414 0.07 5.44 -34.87
N ASP A 415 0.53 6.44 -35.64
CA ASP A 415 0.77 7.78 -35.12
C ASP A 415 -0.53 8.48 -34.70
N LEU A 416 -1.59 8.36 -35.52
CA LEU A 416 -2.91 8.90 -35.20
C LEU A 416 -3.53 8.17 -34.00
N TYR A 417 -3.38 6.84 -33.93
CA TYR A 417 -3.79 6.01 -32.79
C TYR A 417 -3.15 6.51 -31.50
N LEU A 418 -1.82 6.62 -31.49
CA LEU A 418 -1.05 7.03 -30.32
C LEU A 418 -1.36 8.47 -29.89
N LYS A 419 -1.48 9.41 -30.84
CA LYS A 419 -1.88 10.79 -30.54
C LYS A 419 -3.25 10.84 -29.86
N THR A 420 -4.20 10.07 -30.37
CA THR A 420 -5.57 10.01 -29.82
C THR A 420 -5.55 9.44 -28.40
N ASP A 421 -4.84 8.35 -28.17
CA ASP A 421 -4.75 7.71 -26.85
C ASP A 421 -4.11 8.63 -25.80
N VAL A 422 -3.02 9.33 -26.15
CA VAL A 422 -2.36 10.29 -25.26
C VAL A 422 -3.28 11.47 -24.90
N LEU A 423 -4.04 12.00 -25.87
CA LEU A 423 -4.93 13.13 -25.64
C LEU A 423 -6.19 12.74 -24.85
N LEU A 424 -6.75 11.56 -25.14
CA LEU A 424 -7.84 11.00 -24.33
C LEU A 424 -7.37 10.76 -22.88
N LEU A 425 -6.13 10.29 -22.68
CA LEU A 425 -5.56 10.13 -21.34
C LEU A 425 -5.45 11.48 -20.62
N ALA A 426 -4.99 12.52 -21.32
CA ALA A 426 -4.91 13.87 -20.77
C ALA A 426 -6.29 14.40 -20.36
N ASP A 427 -7.30 14.29 -21.24
CA ASP A 427 -8.67 14.74 -20.94
C ASP A 427 -9.28 13.96 -19.78
N VAL A 428 -9.14 12.63 -19.76
CA VAL A 428 -9.61 11.78 -18.64
C VAL A 428 -8.98 12.22 -17.32
N PHE A 429 -7.67 12.42 -17.28
CA PHE A 429 -6.98 12.75 -16.05
C PHE A 429 -7.26 14.19 -15.60
N GLU A 430 -7.31 15.18 -16.51
CA GLU A 430 -7.63 16.57 -16.15
C GLU A 430 -9.07 16.72 -15.64
N ASN A 431 -10.04 15.99 -16.22
CA ASN A 431 -11.41 15.95 -15.69
C ASN A 431 -11.46 15.33 -14.28
N PHE A 432 -10.77 14.20 -14.10
CA PHE A 432 -10.61 13.57 -12.79
C PHE A 432 -9.96 14.54 -11.77
N ARG A 433 -8.89 15.22 -12.18
CA ARG A 433 -8.14 16.17 -11.38
C ARG A 433 -9.00 17.34 -10.94
N GLN A 434 -9.76 17.94 -11.85
CA GLN A 434 -10.68 19.03 -11.55
C GLN A 434 -11.77 18.60 -10.56
N LYS A 435 -12.32 17.39 -10.74
CA LYS A 435 -13.34 16.85 -9.83
C LYS A 435 -12.79 16.63 -8.42
N CYS A 436 -11.58 16.09 -8.32
CA CYS A 436 -10.85 15.90 -7.06
C CYS A 436 -10.56 17.23 -6.36
N LEU A 437 -10.06 18.23 -7.10
CA LEU A 437 -9.87 19.59 -6.60
C LEU A 437 -11.17 20.20 -6.08
N ASN A 438 -12.26 20.09 -6.83
CA ASN A 438 -13.55 20.64 -6.42
C ASN A 438 -14.07 20.00 -5.12
N THR A 439 -13.90 18.68 -5.00
CA THR A 439 -14.46 17.87 -3.90
C THR A 439 -13.60 17.93 -2.63
N TYR A 440 -12.30 17.66 -2.75
CA TYR A 440 -11.40 17.47 -1.59
C TYR A 440 -10.42 18.64 -1.39
N LYS A 441 -10.34 19.58 -2.35
CA LYS A 441 -9.41 20.72 -2.34
C LYS A 441 -7.94 20.30 -2.25
N LEU A 442 -7.61 19.17 -2.86
CA LEU A 442 -6.24 18.68 -3.03
C LEU A 442 -6.07 18.28 -4.49
N ASP A 443 -4.93 18.61 -5.08
CA ASP A 443 -4.60 18.23 -6.44
C ASP A 443 -4.02 16.81 -6.45
N PRO A 444 -4.71 15.84 -7.07
CA PRO A 444 -4.21 14.49 -7.15
C PRO A 444 -2.90 14.37 -7.96
N ALA A 445 -2.54 15.34 -8.80
CA ALA A 445 -1.29 15.34 -9.56
C ALA A 445 -0.01 15.39 -8.69
N HIS A 446 -0.11 15.75 -7.41
CA HIS A 446 1.01 15.68 -6.46
C HIS A 446 1.28 14.29 -5.88
N TYR A 447 0.42 13.31 -6.17
CA TYR A 447 0.44 12.01 -5.53
C TYR A 447 0.81 10.89 -6.50
N TYR A 448 1.63 9.95 -6.03
CA TYR A 448 1.99 8.77 -6.81
C TYR A 448 0.87 7.72 -6.89
N THR A 449 0.01 7.64 -5.87
CA THR A 449 -1.08 6.66 -5.81
C THR A 449 -2.35 7.27 -5.25
N LEU A 450 -3.50 6.74 -5.68
CA LEU A 450 -4.80 7.16 -5.17
C LEU A 450 -4.94 6.85 -3.66
N PRO A 451 -4.39 5.74 -3.12
CA PRO A 451 -4.34 5.54 -1.67
C PRO A 451 -3.50 6.57 -0.90
N GLY A 452 -2.41 7.09 -1.48
CA GLY A 452 -1.71 8.24 -0.90
C GLY A 452 -2.57 9.51 -0.86
N TYR A 453 -3.24 9.78 -1.97
CA TYR A 453 -4.16 10.92 -2.11
C TYR A 453 -5.35 10.85 -1.14
N THR A 454 -6.04 9.70 -1.04
CA THR A 454 -7.20 9.54 -0.14
C THR A 454 -6.82 9.70 1.33
N TRP A 455 -5.62 9.25 1.72
CA TRP A 455 -5.15 9.36 3.09
C TRP A 455 -5.05 10.83 3.53
N ASP A 456 -4.46 11.67 2.68
CA ASP A 456 -4.38 13.10 2.93
C ASP A 456 -5.74 13.79 2.85
N CYS A 457 -6.60 13.40 1.90
CA CYS A 457 -7.99 13.89 1.83
C CYS A 457 -8.74 13.63 3.13
N MET A 458 -8.61 12.41 3.67
CA MET A 458 -9.22 11.98 4.93
C MET A 458 -8.67 12.81 6.10
N LEU A 459 -7.35 12.93 6.25
CA LEU A 459 -6.74 13.71 7.34
C LEU A 459 -7.15 15.18 7.26
N LYS A 460 -7.17 15.77 6.06
CA LYS A 460 -7.59 17.15 5.84
C LYS A 460 -9.06 17.38 6.16
N TYR A 461 -9.93 16.44 5.78
CA TYR A 461 -11.37 16.54 5.99
C TYR A 461 -11.75 16.38 7.47
N THR A 462 -11.24 15.33 8.10
CA THR A 462 -11.55 15.00 9.50
C THR A 462 -10.82 15.89 10.50
N LYS A 463 -9.66 16.43 10.12
CA LYS A 463 -8.74 17.17 11.00
C LYS A 463 -8.33 16.38 12.25
N VAL A 464 -8.40 15.05 12.17
CA VAL A 464 -8.05 14.18 13.28
C VAL A 464 -6.55 14.25 13.56
N GLU A 465 -6.18 14.21 14.84
CA GLU A 465 -4.82 13.96 15.30
C GLU A 465 -4.75 12.54 15.85
N LEU A 466 -3.98 11.67 15.20
CA LEU A 466 -3.81 10.27 15.61
C LEU A 466 -2.47 10.13 16.35
N ASP A 467 -2.51 9.81 17.65
CA ASP A 467 -1.27 9.66 18.43
C ASP A 467 -0.40 8.54 17.86
N TYR A 468 0.91 8.80 17.78
CA TYR A 468 1.85 7.73 17.47
C TYR A 468 2.00 6.82 18.69
N ILE A 469 1.95 5.51 18.44
CA ILE A 469 2.33 4.51 19.44
C ILE A 469 3.85 4.47 19.48
N LYS A 470 4.43 5.11 20.50
CA LYS A 470 5.89 5.24 20.70
C LYS A 470 6.49 4.15 21.60
N ASP A 471 5.67 3.21 22.03
CA ASP A 471 6.07 2.04 22.80
C ASP A 471 6.11 0.82 21.86
N ILE A 472 7.28 0.18 21.78
CA ILE A 472 7.51 -0.97 20.89
C ILE A 472 6.66 -2.19 21.29
N ASP A 473 6.43 -2.40 22.57
CA ASP A 473 5.63 -3.52 23.07
C ASP A 473 4.15 -3.32 22.73
N MET A 474 3.63 -2.10 22.87
CA MET A 474 2.26 -1.77 22.44
C MET A 474 2.08 -1.94 20.94
N LEU A 475 3.05 -1.49 20.15
CA LEU A 475 3.04 -1.61 18.70
C LEU A 475 2.97 -3.09 18.28
N MET A 476 3.87 -3.90 18.82
CA MET A 476 3.95 -5.32 18.48
C MET A 476 2.75 -6.11 18.99
N PHE A 477 2.22 -5.74 20.15
CA PHE A 477 0.97 -6.27 20.69
C PHE A 477 -0.20 -6.05 19.71
N ILE A 478 -0.36 -4.82 19.19
CA ILE A 478 -1.40 -4.50 18.20
C ILE A 478 -1.15 -5.27 16.89
N GLU A 479 0.08 -5.29 16.38
CA GLU A 479 0.44 -6.00 15.15
C GLU A 479 0.12 -7.51 15.24
N ARG A 480 0.37 -8.10 16.40
CA ARG A 480 0.03 -9.51 16.67
C ARG A 480 -1.48 -9.75 16.76
N GLY A 481 -2.29 -8.72 17.01
CA GLY A 481 -3.76 -8.78 16.94
C GLY A 481 -4.34 -8.62 15.53
N ILE A 482 -3.54 -8.21 14.55
CA ILE A 482 -4.01 -8.00 13.17
C ILE A 482 -4.40 -9.34 12.54
N ARG A 483 -5.62 -9.40 12.02
CA ARG A 483 -6.12 -10.51 11.19
C ARG A 483 -6.63 -9.95 9.87
N GLY A 484 -6.62 -10.77 8.82
CA GLY A 484 -7.28 -10.43 7.56
C GLY A 484 -8.71 -10.97 7.50
N GLY A 485 -9.35 -10.81 6.35
CA GLY A 485 -10.65 -11.42 6.11
C GLY A 485 -10.66 -12.95 6.23
N VAL A 486 -11.56 -13.49 7.05
CA VAL A 486 -11.96 -14.91 7.08
C VAL A 486 -12.51 -15.32 5.72
N SER A 487 -11.99 -16.43 5.19
CA SER A 487 -12.50 -17.01 3.96
C SER A 487 -12.32 -18.52 4.01
N GLN A 488 -13.43 -19.23 3.91
CA GLN A 488 -13.54 -20.68 4.07
C GLN A 488 -14.70 -21.24 3.22
N CYS A 489 -14.76 -22.56 3.08
CA CYS A 489 -15.80 -23.28 2.36
C CYS A 489 -16.25 -24.48 3.22
N PRO A 490 -17.13 -24.29 4.21
CA PRO A 490 -17.51 -25.36 5.15
C PRO A 490 -18.32 -26.45 4.45
N ASN A 491 -19.38 -26.05 3.73
CA ASN A 491 -20.11 -26.89 2.80
C ASN A 491 -19.53 -26.73 1.38
N ARG A 492 -19.38 -27.84 0.66
CA ARG A 492 -18.78 -27.88 -0.69
C ARG A 492 -19.80 -28.21 -1.79
N TYR A 493 -20.98 -28.69 -1.44
CA TYR A 493 -22.05 -28.94 -2.39
C TYR A 493 -23.40 -28.65 -1.76
N ALA A 494 -24.22 -27.85 -2.43
CA ALA A 494 -25.59 -27.62 -2.01
C ALA A 494 -26.52 -27.55 -3.22
N LYS A 495 -27.72 -28.10 -3.05
CA LYS A 495 -28.80 -28.04 -4.03
C LYS A 495 -30.06 -27.54 -3.33
N ALA A 496 -30.69 -26.51 -3.91
CA ALA A 496 -31.92 -25.96 -3.38
C ALA A 496 -33.07 -26.97 -3.52
N ASN A 497 -33.98 -26.95 -2.56
CA ASN A 497 -35.24 -27.70 -2.59
C ASN A 497 -36.31 -26.85 -1.90
N ASN A 498 -37.02 -26.00 -2.63
CA ASN A 498 -38.04 -25.12 -2.05
C ASN A 498 -39.19 -24.87 -3.01
N LYS A 499 -40.31 -24.36 -2.51
CA LYS A 499 -41.54 -24.13 -3.28
C LYS A 499 -41.39 -23.25 -4.54
N TYR A 500 -40.29 -22.52 -4.67
CA TYR A 500 -40.06 -21.64 -5.81
C TYR A 500 -39.27 -22.29 -6.96
N ILE A 501 -38.78 -23.52 -6.81
CA ILE A 501 -38.14 -24.26 -7.92
C ILE A 501 -39.15 -25.20 -8.62
N PRO A 502 -39.06 -25.42 -9.94
CA PRO A 502 -40.02 -26.27 -10.66
C PRO A 502 -40.10 -27.73 -10.19
N ASN A 503 -38.98 -28.26 -9.67
CA ASN A 503 -38.85 -29.66 -9.25
C ASN A 503 -38.81 -29.79 -7.72
N PHE A 504 -39.64 -29.02 -6.99
CA PHE A 504 -39.73 -29.10 -5.54
C PHE A 504 -40.20 -30.49 -5.09
N ASP A 505 -39.43 -31.12 -4.20
CA ASP A 505 -39.76 -32.41 -3.61
C ASP A 505 -40.16 -32.21 -2.15
N SER A 506 -41.45 -32.39 -1.86
CA SER A 506 -42.00 -32.27 -0.51
C SER A 506 -41.54 -33.37 0.45
N THR A 507 -40.91 -34.43 -0.05
CA THR A 507 -40.35 -35.52 0.78
C THR A 507 -38.94 -35.20 1.28
N GLN A 508 -38.27 -34.22 0.68
CA GLN A 508 -36.93 -33.79 1.04
C GLN A 508 -36.98 -32.52 1.91
N PRO A 509 -35.95 -32.27 2.75
CA PRO A 509 -35.88 -31.05 3.54
C PRO A 509 -35.97 -29.80 2.67
N VAL A 510 -36.69 -28.78 3.15
CA VAL A 510 -36.75 -27.48 2.47
C VAL A 510 -35.40 -26.78 2.60
N LYS A 511 -34.76 -26.47 1.47
CA LYS A 511 -33.44 -25.84 1.38
C LYS A 511 -33.48 -24.61 0.49
N TYR A 512 -33.08 -23.49 1.07
CA TYR A 512 -32.81 -22.24 0.35
C TYR A 512 -31.31 -22.01 0.26
N LEU A 513 -30.86 -21.52 -0.89
CA LEU A 513 -29.49 -21.05 -1.07
C LEU A 513 -29.54 -19.54 -1.27
N THR A 514 -28.78 -18.81 -0.47
CA THR A 514 -28.78 -17.34 -0.48
C THR A 514 -27.36 -16.79 -0.54
N TYR A 515 -27.18 -15.68 -1.24
CA TYR A 515 -25.88 -15.01 -1.35
C TYR A 515 -26.01 -13.59 -0.80
N PHE A 516 -25.63 -13.40 0.46
CA PHE A 516 -25.67 -12.10 1.10
C PHE A 516 -24.30 -11.43 1.09
N ASP A 517 -24.28 -10.17 0.71
CA ASP A 517 -23.13 -9.29 0.82
C ASP A 517 -23.49 -8.08 1.69
N VAL A 518 -22.53 -7.52 2.41
CA VAL A 518 -22.79 -6.35 3.24
C VAL A 518 -22.49 -5.08 2.45
N ASN A 519 -23.44 -4.16 2.45
CA ASN A 519 -23.29 -2.86 1.81
C ASN A 519 -22.15 -2.06 2.45
N ASN A 520 -20.99 -2.03 1.78
CA ASN A 520 -19.79 -1.28 2.18
C ASN A 520 -19.39 -1.55 3.64
N LEU A 521 -19.11 -2.82 3.94
CA LEU A 521 -18.72 -3.27 5.27
C LEU A 521 -17.54 -2.49 5.85
N TYR A 522 -16.51 -2.20 5.05
CA TYR A 522 -15.40 -1.36 5.51
C TYR A 522 -15.84 0.05 5.88
N GLY A 523 -16.69 0.68 5.06
CA GLY A 523 -17.26 1.98 5.39
C GLY A 523 -18.04 1.94 6.70
N TRP A 524 -18.86 0.90 6.91
CA TRP A 524 -19.61 0.73 8.16
C TRP A 524 -18.69 0.54 9.36
N ALA A 525 -17.69 -0.35 9.27
CA ALA A 525 -16.73 -0.63 10.33
C ALA A 525 -15.86 0.62 10.65
N MET A 526 -15.45 1.35 9.63
CA MET A 526 -14.71 2.61 9.78
C MET A 526 -15.57 3.76 10.33
N SER A 527 -16.90 3.63 10.30
CA SER A 527 -17.82 4.62 10.88
C SER A 527 -18.08 4.38 12.37
N GLN A 528 -17.58 3.28 12.93
CA GLN A 528 -17.68 2.95 14.34
C GLN A 528 -16.69 3.76 15.19
N TYR A 529 -16.76 3.61 16.52
CA TYR A 529 -15.76 4.18 17.43
C TYR A 529 -14.41 3.49 17.21
N LEU A 530 -13.41 4.29 16.80
CA LEU A 530 -12.06 3.84 16.45
C LEU A 530 -11.02 4.50 17.37
N PRO A 531 -9.95 3.78 17.78
CA PRO A 531 -8.85 4.37 18.53
C PRO A 531 -8.23 5.59 17.83
N TYR A 532 -7.85 6.60 18.62
CA TYR A 532 -7.10 7.75 18.11
C TYR A 532 -6.02 8.31 19.06
N ALA A 533 -6.10 8.08 20.38
CA ALA A 533 -5.16 8.69 21.34
C ALA A 533 -5.02 7.92 22.66
N ASP A 534 -4.08 8.34 23.52
CA ASP A 534 -3.95 7.94 24.93
C ASP A 534 -3.80 6.42 25.16
N PHE A 535 -2.92 5.79 24.37
CA PHE A 535 -2.59 4.37 24.49
C PHE A 535 -1.78 4.11 25.76
N ARG A 536 -2.31 3.26 26.65
CA ARG A 536 -1.64 2.91 27.90
C ARG A 536 -1.97 1.50 28.38
N TRP A 537 -0.98 0.84 28.98
CA TRP A 537 -1.19 -0.41 29.71
C TRP A 537 -2.00 -0.14 30.97
N VAL A 538 -2.96 -1.00 31.27
CA VAL A 538 -3.81 -0.93 32.46
C VAL A 538 -3.89 -2.29 33.15
N ASP A 539 -4.37 -2.30 34.40
CA ASP A 539 -4.57 -3.52 35.17
C ASP A 539 -5.59 -4.46 34.49
N THR A 540 -5.44 -5.76 34.73
CA THR A 540 -6.25 -6.80 34.09
C THR A 540 -7.67 -6.94 34.65
N ASN A 541 -8.01 -6.20 35.70
CA ASN A 541 -9.30 -6.26 36.41
C ASN A 541 -10.37 -5.42 35.72
N ILE A 542 -10.72 -5.80 34.49
CA ILE A 542 -11.76 -5.11 33.70
C ILE A 542 -12.84 -6.09 33.29
N ASP A 543 -14.09 -5.72 33.55
CA ASP A 543 -15.26 -6.44 33.03
C ASP A 543 -15.66 -5.88 31.67
N VAL A 544 -15.22 -6.58 30.62
CA VAL A 544 -15.45 -6.19 29.23
C VAL A 544 -16.93 -6.21 28.86
N LEU A 545 -17.76 -7.03 29.49
CA LEU A 545 -19.19 -7.18 29.15
C LEU A 545 -20.00 -5.92 29.48
N ASN A 546 -19.54 -5.11 30.42
CA ASN A 546 -20.24 -3.90 30.86
C ASN A 546 -19.78 -2.61 30.15
N ILE A 547 -18.79 -2.70 29.25
CA ILE A 547 -18.24 -1.53 28.56
C ILE A 547 -19.13 -1.16 27.38
N SER A 548 -19.62 0.07 27.33
CA SER A 548 -20.38 0.56 26.17
C SER A 548 -19.51 0.57 24.91
N ASP A 549 -20.11 0.15 23.81
CA ASP A 549 -19.57 0.16 22.46
C ASP A 549 -19.27 1.58 21.92
N GLU A 550 -19.92 2.58 22.53
CA GLU A 550 -19.79 4.02 22.23
C GLU A 550 -19.05 4.78 23.35
N SER A 551 -18.43 4.07 24.28
CA SER A 551 -17.59 4.67 25.31
C SER A 551 -16.44 5.46 24.68
N ASP A 552 -16.06 6.59 25.28
CA ASP A 552 -14.86 7.35 24.89
C ASP A 552 -13.55 6.55 25.11
N GLN A 553 -13.63 5.44 25.85
CA GLN A 553 -12.52 4.52 26.14
C GLN A 553 -12.80 3.14 25.55
N GLY A 554 -11.80 2.60 24.85
CA GLY A 554 -11.79 1.24 24.30
C GLY A 554 -10.58 0.44 24.76
N TYR A 555 -10.61 -0.87 24.50
CA TYR A 555 -9.61 -1.82 25.00
C TYR A 555 -9.23 -2.88 23.96
N ILE A 556 -7.96 -3.29 23.96
CA ILE A 556 -7.47 -4.52 23.33
C ILE A 556 -6.84 -5.39 24.42
N LEU A 557 -7.21 -6.67 24.46
CA LEU A 557 -6.80 -7.61 25.49
C LEU A 557 -5.99 -8.76 24.90
N GLU A 558 -5.02 -9.27 25.65
CA GLU A 558 -4.40 -10.58 25.43
C GLU A 558 -4.96 -11.58 26.43
N VAL A 559 -5.68 -12.59 25.93
CA VAL A 559 -6.42 -13.55 26.74
C VAL A 559 -6.16 -14.98 26.30
N ASP A 560 -6.28 -15.92 27.24
CA ASP A 560 -6.47 -17.33 26.94
C ASP A 560 -7.97 -17.62 26.89
N LEU A 561 -8.42 -18.24 25.80
CA LEU A 561 -9.83 -18.58 25.56
C LEU A 561 -9.96 -20.09 25.46
N GLU A 562 -10.76 -20.66 26.35
CA GLU A 562 -11.26 -22.01 26.22
C GLU A 562 -12.37 -22.05 25.16
N TYR A 563 -12.31 -23.04 24.28
CA TYR A 563 -13.34 -23.36 23.31
C TYR A 563 -14.06 -24.65 23.75
N PRO A 564 -15.23 -24.54 24.42
CA PRO A 564 -15.93 -25.71 24.94
C PRO A 564 -16.35 -26.70 23.84
N ILE A 565 -16.16 -27.99 24.09
CA ILE A 565 -16.48 -29.08 23.15
C ILE A 565 -17.95 -29.05 22.72
N HIS A 566 -18.88 -28.74 23.63
CA HIS A 566 -20.31 -28.69 23.32
C HIS A 566 -20.70 -27.60 22.31
N LEU A 567 -19.81 -26.63 22.02
CA LEU A 567 -20.01 -25.60 21.00
C LEU A 567 -19.47 -26.02 19.63
N HIS A 568 -18.72 -27.12 19.53
CA HIS A 568 -18.03 -27.50 18.29
C HIS A 568 -18.99 -27.68 17.12
N ASP A 569 -20.13 -28.36 17.33
CA ASP A 569 -21.14 -28.54 16.28
C ASP A 569 -21.84 -27.25 15.90
N ALA A 570 -22.16 -26.40 16.89
CA ALA A 570 -22.84 -25.14 16.68
C ALA A 570 -21.95 -24.12 15.94
N HIS A 571 -20.64 -24.17 16.17
CA HIS A 571 -19.68 -23.22 15.60
C HIS A 571 -18.89 -23.78 14.42
N LYS A 572 -19.12 -25.04 13.98
CA LYS A 572 -18.29 -25.69 12.96
C LYS A 572 -18.21 -24.93 11.64
N ASP A 573 -19.27 -24.21 11.28
CA ASP A 573 -19.35 -23.47 10.03
C ASP A 573 -18.62 -22.13 10.11
N PHE A 574 -18.62 -21.48 11.28
CA PHE A 574 -17.95 -20.19 11.51
C PHE A 574 -17.27 -20.12 12.89
N PRO A 575 -16.16 -20.87 13.10
CA PRO A 575 -15.44 -20.81 14.37
C PRO A 575 -14.93 -19.39 14.70
N LEU A 576 -15.14 -18.96 15.93
CA LEU A 576 -14.69 -17.66 16.45
C LEU A 576 -13.17 -17.57 16.61
N CYS A 577 -12.67 -16.33 16.72
CA CYS A 577 -11.26 -16.01 17.00
C CYS A 577 -10.26 -16.65 16.02
N PRO A 578 -10.29 -16.28 14.72
CA PRO A 578 -9.39 -16.86 13.72
C PRO A 578 -7.92 -16.55 14.02
N GLU A 579 -7.03 -17.47 13.64
CA GLU A 579 -5.61 -17.41 13.95
C GLU A 579 -4.74 -17.84 12.76
N HIS A 580 -3.52 -17.31 12.70
CA HIS A 580 -2.53 -17.71 11.70
C HIS A 580 -1.86 -19.02 12.13
N ARG A 581 -2.11 -20.10 11.41
CA ARG A 581 -1.46 -21.41 11.63
C ARG A 581 -0.98 -22.00 10.32
N ILE A 582 -0.03 -22.91 10.40
CA ILE A 582 0.40 -23.74 9.26
C ILE A 582 -0.52 -24.96 9.26
N PRO A 583 -1.39 -25.14 8.25
CA PRO A 583 -2.18 -26.36 8.15
C PRO A 583 -1.29 -27.61 8.00
N PRO A 584 -1.74 -28.80 8.45
CA PRO A 584 -0.93 -30.03 8.43
C PRO A 584 -0.28 -30.36 7.08
N ASN A 585 -0.96 -30.06 5.98
CA ASN A 585 -0.50 -30.35 4.61
C ASN A 585 0.06 -29.12 3.87
N SER A 586 0.46 -28.08 4.59
CA SER A 586 0.94 -26.82 4.01
C SER A 586 2.31 -26.44 4.55
N LYS A 587 3.10 -25.74 3.75
CA LYS A 587 4.34 -25.08 4.20
C LYS A 587 4.13 -23.61 4.55
N LEU A 588 2.93 -23.08 4.31
CA LEU A 588 2.62 -21.66 4.43
C LEU A 588 1.60 -21.44 5.54
N SER A 589 1.86 -20.44 6.38
CA SER A 589 0.88 -19.97 7.37
C SER A 589 -0.34 -19.37 6.67
N LYS A 590 -1.53 -19.69 7.17
CA LYS A 590 -2.82 -19.21 6.69
C LYS A 590 -3.67 -18.75 7.86
N LEU A 591 -4.52 -17.75 7.61
CA LEU A 591 -5.58 -17.41 8.55
C LEU A 591 -6.63 -18.53 8.51
N MET A 592 -6.85 -19.17 9.66
CA MET A 592 -7.70 -20.34 9.83
C MET A 592 -8.70 -20.10 10.97
N THR A 593 -9.92 -20.61 10.77
CA THR A 593 -10.99 -20.68 11.76
C THR A 593 -10.97 -22.09 12.36
N THR A 594 -10.43 -22.22 13.56
CA THR A 594 -10.21 -23.50 14.25
C THR A 594 -10.98 -23.54 15.57
N LEU A 595 -11.30 -24.75 16.05
CA LEU A 595 -11.98 -24.98 17.33
C LEU A 595 -11.00 -25.27 18.48
N TYR A 596 -9.69 -25.09 18.27
CA TYR A 596 -8.72 -25.18 19.36
C TYR A 596 -8.93 -24.06 20.39
N ASN A 597 -8.53 -24.33 21.64
CA ASN A 597 -8.29 -23.27 22.62
C ASN A 597 -7.33 -22.22 22.04
N LYS A 598 -7.53 -20.96 22.43
CA LYS A 598 -6.67 -19.86 22.02
C LYS A 598 -5.78 -19.49 23.20
N GLU A 599 -4.49 -19.38 22.95
CA GLU A 599 -3.51 -18.96 23.95
C GLU A 599 -2.93 -17.61 23.56
N ARG A 600 -2.82 -16.70 24.54
CA ARG A 600 -2.27 -15.35 24.38
C ARG A 600 -2.87 -14.62 23.17
N TYR A 601 -4.17 -14.79 22.96
CA TYR A 601 -4.90 -14.26 21.81
C TYR A 601 -5.18 -12.78 22.01
N VAL A 602 -4.72 -11.94 21.07
CA VAL A 602 -4.95 -10.50 21.09
C VAL A 602 -6.27 -10.18 20.39
N ILE A 603 -7.20 -9.55 21.11
CA ILE A 603 -8.57 -9.31 20.65
C ILE A 603 -9.08 -7.94 21.11
N HIS A 604 -9.82 -7.27 20.22
CA HIS A 604 -10.53 -6.04 20.55
C HIS A 604 -11.73 -6.33 21.46
N TYR A 605 -12.01 -5.47 22.43
CA TYR A 605 -13.02 -5.71 23.48
C TYR A 605 -14.42 -6.06 22.91
N ARG A 606 -14.85 -5.41 21.83
CA ARG A 606 -16.13 -5.71 21.14
C ARG A 606 -16.19 -7.15 20.61
N ASN A 607 -15.10 -7.63 20.01
CA ASN A 607 -15.03 -9.00 19.48
C ASN A 607 -14.95 -10.02 20.62
N LEU A 608 -14.29 -9.65 21.73
CA LEU A 608 -14.25 -10.49 22.94
C LEU A 608 -15.63 -10.60 23.58
N LYS A 609 -16.38 -9.49 23.65
CA LYS A 609 -17.77 -9.45 24.09
C LYS A 609 -18.62 -10.46 23.32
N GLN A 610 -18.58 -10.41 22.00
CA GLN A 610 -19.27 -11.36 21.13
C GLN A 610 -18.82 -12.80 21.37
N ALA A 611 -17.51 -13.04 21.53
CA ALA A 611 -16.99 -14.38 21.78
C ALA A 611 -17.51 -14.99 23.10
N LEU A 612 -17.58 -14.18 24.16
CA LEU A 612 -18.10 -14.57 25.46
C LEU A 612 -19.62 -14.80 25.43
N GLU A 613 -20.37 -13.92 24.76
CA GLU A 613 -21.81 -14.07 24.56
C GLU A 613 -22.16 -15.35 23.79
N LEU A 614 -21.29 -15.76 22.87
CA LEU A 614 -21.38 -17.02 22.13
C LEU A 614 -20.77 -18.22 22.87
N GLY A 615 -20.37 -18.07 24.13
CA GLY A 615 -20.05 -19.18 25.03
C GLY A 615 -18.57 -19.55 25.18
N LEU A 616 -17.63 -18.83 24.55
CA LEU A 616 -16.20 -18.99 24.86
C LEU A 616 -15.94 -18.49 26.28
N LYS A 617 -14.91 -19.04 26.94
CA LYS A 617 -14.57 -18.68 28.33
C LYS A 617 -13.16 -18.15 28.41
N ILE A 618 -12.98 -17.01 29.08
CA ILE A 618 -11.65 -16.52 29.44
C ILE A 618 -11.12 -17.38 30.58
N THR A 619 -9.98 -18.03 30.36
CA THR A 619 -9.26 -18.75 31.42
C THR A 619 -8.18 -17.89 32.05
N LYS A 620 -7.64 -16.91 31.31
CA LYS A 620 -6.63 -15.97 31.79
C LYS A 620 -6.60 -14.68 30.98
N THR A 621 -6.40 -13.54 31.65
CA THR A 621 -6.08 -12.25 31.02
C THR A 621 -4.63 -11.91 31.33
N HIS A 622 -3.82 -11.67 30.29
CA HIS A 622 -2.38 -11.41 30.43
C HIS A 622 -2.06 -9.92 30.44
N ARG A 623 -2.59 -9.16 29.47
CA ARG A 623 -2.32 -7.73 29.29
C ARG A 623 -3.55 -7.03 28.73
N ILE A 624 -3.76 -5.77 29.11
CA ILE A 624 -4.82 -4.91 28.56
C ILE A 624 -4.22 -3.56 28.13
N LEU A 625 -4.50 -3.19 26.88
CA LEU A 625 -4.19 -1.88 26.32
C LEU A 625 -5.47 -1.05 26.23
N GLN A 626 -5.52 0.05 26.98
CA GLN A 626 -6.60 1.05 26.91
C GLN A 626 -6.24 2.16 25.92
N PHE A 627 -7.26 2.75 25.27
CA PHE A 627 -7.11 3.93 24.41
C PHE A 627 -8.39 4.78 24.36
N LYS A 628 -8.26 6.04 23.95
CA LYS A 628 -9.39 6.88 23.54
C LYS A 628 -9.90 6.49 22.16
N GLN A 629 -11.21 6.43 22.01
CA GLN A 629 -11.89 6.12 20.74
C GLN A 629 -13.02 7.11 20.46
N SER A 630 -13.32 7.33 19.18
CA SER A 630 -14.45 8.15 18.71
C SER A 630 -14.80 7.79 17.27
N PRO A 631 -15.98 8.15 16.74
CA PRO A 631 -16.35 7.88 15.34
C PRO A 631 -15.75 8.93 14.37
N TRP A 632 -14.47 9.28 14.55
CA TRP A 632 -13.80 10.39 13.86
C TRP A 632 -13.76 10.27 12.33
N LEU A 633 -13.86 9.04 11.80
CA LEU A 633 -13.81 8.79 10.36
C LEU A 633 -15.21 8.79 9.69
N LYS A 634 -16.29 8.69 10.48
CA LYS A 634 -17.67 8.58 9.99
C LYS A 634 -18.04 9.67 8.99
N GLY A 635 -17.71 10.93 9.29
CA GLY A 635 -18.05 12.06 8.41
C GLY A 635 -17.42 11.98 7.01
N TYR A 636 -16.22 11.39 6.89
CA TYR A 636 -15.56 11.19 5.60
C TYR A 636 -16.19 10.03 4.81
N ILE A 637 -16.54 8.94 5.50
CA ILE A 637 -17.26 7.81 4.89
C ILE A 637 -18.64 8.24 4.38
N ASP A 638 -19.37 9.04 5.17
CA ASP A 638 -20.68 9.57 4.80
C ASP A 638 -20.58 10.47 3.55
N LEU A 639 -19.57 11.34 3.47
CA LEU A 639 -19.30 12.17 2.30
C LEU A 639 -19.14 11.30 1.04
N ASN A 640 -18.22 10.33 1.08
CA ASN A 640 -17.92 9.49 -0.08
C ASN A 640 -19.10 8.59 -0.45
N THR A 641 -19.87 8.12 0.53
CA THR A 641 -21.09 7.33 0.29
C THR A 641 -22.16 8.18 -0.40
N LYS A 642 -22.36 9.43 0.02
CA LYS A 642 -23.27 10.37 -0.64
C LYS A 642 -22.84 10.65 -2.08
N LEU A 643 -21.56 10.96 -2.31
CA LEU A 643 -21.00 11.20 -3.64
C LEU A 643 -21.16 9.98 -4.55
N ARG A 644 -20.90 8.77 -4.02
CA ARG A 644 -21.10 7.50 -4.73
C ARG A 644 -22.56 7.28 -5.13
N THR A 645 -23.52 7.62 -4.26
CA THR A 645 -24.96 7.49 -4.56
C THR A 645 -25.41 8.50 -5.61
N GLN A 646 -24.84 9.69 -5.64
CA GLN A 646 -25.14 10.74 -6.62
C GLN A 646 -24.46 10.53 -7.99
N SER A 647 -23.41 9.71 -8.04
CA SER A 647 -22.63 9.44 -9.25
C SER A 647 -23.44 8.67 -10.30
N LYS A 648 -23.41 9.13 -11.55
CA LYS A 648 -24.15 8.51 -12.66
C LYS A 648 -23.33 7.43 -13.37
N ASN A 649 -22.05 7.69 -13.62
CA ASN A 649 -21.14 6.75 -14.26
C ASN A 649 -20.49 5.79 -13.25
N ASP A 650 -20.00 4.64 -13.74
CA ASP A 650 -19.46 3.59 -12.87
C ASP A 650 -18.03 3.89 -12.40
N PHE A 651 -17.24 4.62 -13.19
CA PHE A 651 -15.91 5.08 -12.78
C PHE A 651 -15.96 5.87 -11.47
N GLU A 652 -16.84 6.86 -11.36
CA GLU A 652 -16.97 7.66 -10.15
C GLU A 652 -17.49 6.85 -8.96
N LYS A 653 -18.46 5.95 -9.20
CA LYS A 653 -18.94 5.04 -8.15
C LYS A 653 -17.81 4.18 -7.61
N ASN A 654 -16.94 3.69 -8.49
CA ASN A 654 -15.76 2.90 -8.16
C ASN A 654 -14.69 3.74 -7.47
N LEU A 655 -14.48 4.98 -7.90
CA LEU A 655 -13.57 5.93 -7.28
C LEU A 655 -13.96 6.20 -5.82
N PHE A 656 -15.19 6.62 -5.54
CA PHE A 656 -15.61 6.92 -4.16
C PHE A 656 -15.64 5.68 -3.26
N LYS A 657 -15.93 4.50 -3.82
CA LYS A 657 -15.76 3.22 -3.11
C LYS A 657 -14.29 3.01 -2.73
N LEU A 658 -13.38 3.23 -3.68
CA LEU A 658 -11.95 3.07 -3.47
C LEU A 658 -11.40 4.11 -2.49
N MET A 659 -11.89 5.35 -2.50
CA MET A 659 -11.51 6.40 -1.54
C MET A 659 -11.74 5.94 -0.10
N ASN A 660 -12.84 5.22 0.18
CA ASN A 660 -13.08 4.60 1.48
C ASN A 660 -12.14 3.40 1.73
N ASN A 661 -12.15 2.41 0.84
CA ASN A 661 -11.39 1.16 1.04
C ASN A 661 -9.87 1.38 1.14
N ALA A 662 -9.34 2.41 0.47
CA ALA A 662 -7.92 2.71 0.49
C ALA A 662 -7.47 3.37 1.80
N VAL A 663 -8.35 4.07 2.55
CA VAL A 663 -8.02 4.53 3.91
C VAL A 663 -7.68 3.34 4.79
N PHE A 664 -8.53 2.31 4.76
CA PHE A 664 -8.27 1.04 5.44
C PHE A 664 -6.91 0.43 5.04
N GLY A 665 -6.66 0.29 3.73
CA GLY A 665 -5.39 -0.27 3.22
C GLY A 665 -4.15 0.49 3.69
N LYS A 666 -4.23 1.83 3.77
CA LYS A 666 -3.13 2.68 4.27
C LYS A 666 -2.89 2.53 5.76
N THR A 667 -3.92 2.19 6.53
CA THR A 667 -3.73 1.83 7.93
C THR A 667 -3.04 0.46 8.10
N MET A 668 -3.29 -0.50 7.22
CA MET A 668 -2.64 -1.81 7.31
C MET A 668 -1.29 -1.92 6.56
N GLU A 669 -0.68 -0.79 6.23
CA GLU A 669 0.58 -0.73 5.49
C GLU A 669 1.76 -1.25 6.35
N ASN A 670 2.27 -2.44 6.02
CA ASN A 670 3.45 -2.99 6.69
C ASN A 670 4.75 -2.42 6.11
N ILE A 671 5.27 -1.39 6.77
CA ILE A 671 6.49 -0.69 6.38
C ILE A 671 7.77 -1.55 6.51
N ARG A 672 7.75 -2.67 7.25
CA ARG A 672 8.91 -3.61 7.35
C ARG A 672 9.17 -4.37 6.06
N LYS A 673 8.16 -4.48 5.20
CA LYS A 673 8.30 -5.06 3.86
C LYS A 673 8.88 -4.08 2.85
N HIS A 674 9.01 -2.80 3.20
CA HIS A 674 9.61 -1.82 2.29
C HIS A 674 11.10 -2.13 2.07
N ARG A 675 11.53 -1.96 0.84
CA ARG A 675 12.92 -2.15 0.42
C ARG A 675 13.50 -0.83 -0.06
N VAL A 676 14.80 -0.69 0.10
CA VAL A 676 15.55 0.41 -0.52
C VAL A 676 16.16 -0.14 -1.79
N VAL A 677 15.73 0.38 -2.94
CA VAL A 677 16.30 -0.01 -4.23
C VAL A 677 17.23 1.10 -4.71
N LYS A 678 18.45 0.74 -5.08
CA LYS A 678 19.45 1.64 -5.66
C LYS A 678 19.78 1.18 -7.07
N LEU A 679 19.62 2.06 -8.05
CA LEU A 679 20.14 1.86 -9.40
C LEU A 679 21.59 2.34 -9.46
N LYS A 680 22.46 1.55 -10.08
CA LYS A 680 23.88 1.83 -10.22
C LYS A 680 24.36 1.56 -11.63
N ASN A 681 25.12 2.50 -12.16
CA ASN A 681 25.76 2.45 -13.47
C ASN A 681 27.29 2.25 -13.41
N GLN A 682 27.83 2.12 -12.20
CA GLN A 682 29.26 1.90 -11.95
C GLN A 682 29.42 0.70 -11.00
N TRP A 683 30.32 -0.21 -11.36
CA TRP A 683 30.59 -1.40 -10.55
C TRP A 683 31.46 -1.07 -9.33
N GLU A 684 32.59 -0.38 -9.55
CA GLU A 684 33.56 -0.02 -8.53
C GLU A 684 33.36 1.39 -7.94
N GLY A 685 34.09 1.67 -6.86
CA GLY A 685 34.16 2.99 -6.22
C GLY A 685 33.25 3.13 -5.01
N ARG A 686 33.43 4.21 -4.21
CA ARG A 686 32.75 4.42 -2.92
C ARG A 686 31.22 4.24 -2.98
N TYR A 687 30.61 4.60 -4.10
CA TYR A 687 29.17 4.47 -4.33
C TYR A 687 28.82 3.51 -5.48
N GLY A 688 29.77 2.66 -5.89
CA GLY A 688 29.60 1.62 -6.90
C GLY A 688 28.79 0.43 -6.38
N ALA A 689 28.38 -0.44 -7.29
CA ALA A 689 27.57 -1.60 -6.99
C ALA A 689 28.21 -2.58 -6.00
N SER A 690 29.53 -2.81 -6.10
CA SER A 690 30.28 -3.74 -5.24
C SER A 690 30.13 -3.41 -3.75
N ASN A 691 30.18 -2.12 -3.40
CA ASN A 691 30.05 -1.67 -2.01
C ASN A 691 28.66 -1.93 -1.41
N TYR A 692 27.59 -1.76 -2.18
CA TYR A 692 26.24 -2.04 -1.69
C TYR A 692 25.96 -3.55 -1.60
N ILE A 693 26.57 -4.36 -2.48
CA ILE A 693 26.49 -5.83 -2.41
C ILE A 693 27.23 -6.36 -1.18
N ALA A 694 28.37 -5.75 -0.83
CA ALA A 694 29.13 -6.08 0.37
C ALA A 694 28.45 -5.61 1.67
N SER A 695 27.37 -4.83 1.58
CA SER A 695 26.69 -4.28 2.76
C SER A 695 25.94 -5.37 3.52
N PRO A 696 25.95 -5.37 4.88
CA PRO A 696 25.25 -6.37 5.70
C PRO A 696 23.72 -6.43 5.48
N ASN A 697 23.13 -5.35 4.98
CA ASN A 697 21.70 -5.28 4.67
C ASN A 697 21.38 -5.62 3.21
N PHE A 698 22.34 -6.13 2.43
CA PHE A 698 22.10 -6.61 1.07
C PHE A 698 21.01 -7.70 1.07
N HIS A 699 20.03 -7.56 0.18
CA HIS A 699 18.97 -8.54 0.00
C HIS A 699 19.12 -9.27 -1.33
N SER A 700 19.16 -8.53 -2.43
CA SER A 700 19.20 -9.09 -3.77
C SER A 700 19.79 -8.10 -4.77
N ARG A 701 20.14 -8.58 -5.97
CA ARG A 701 20.54 -7.75 -7.11
C ARG A 701 19.84 -8.20 -8.39
N ALA A 702 19.55 -7.26 -9.27
CA ALA A 702 19.10 -7.52 -10.63
C ALA A 702 20.00 -6.77 -11.61
N ILE A 703 20.69 -7.50 -12.49
CA ILE A 703 21.56 -6.93 -13.52
C ILE A 703 20.71 -6.76 -14.77
N PHE A 704 20.52 -5.53 -15.24
CA PHE A 704 19.72 -5.25 -16.43
C PHE A 704 20.58 -5.28 -17.70
N ASN A 705 21.78 -4.71 -17.61
CA ASN A 705 22.80 -4.76 -18.66
C ASN A 705 24.18 -4.49 -18.05
N ASN A 706 25.23 -4.43 -18.89
CA ASN A 706 26.61 -4.20 -18.47
C ASN A 706 26.81 -2.89 -17.67
N ASN A 707 25.92 -1.91 -17.87
CA ASN A 707 26.03 -0.56 -17.32
C ASN A 707 24.88 -0.22 -16.36
N LEU A 708 24.04 -1.18 -15.94
CA LEU A 708 22.94 -0.92 -15.02
C LEU A 708 22.57 -2.12 -14.16
N VAL A 709 22.67 -1.94 -12.84
CA VAL A 709 22.26 -2.91 -11.82
C VAL A 709 21.34 -2.26 -10.79
N ALA A 710 20.24 -2.95 -10.46
CA ALA A 710 19.45 -2.67 -9.27
C ALA A 710 19.99 -3.47 -8.09
N ILE A 711 20.16 -2.78 -6.96
CA ILE A 711 20.57 -3.39 -5.70
C ILE A 711 19.46 -3.15 -4.70
N GLU A 712 18.91 -4.24 -4.18
CA GLU A 712 17.88 -4.22 -3.16
C GLU A 712 18.51 -4.41 -1.79
N LEU A 713 18.21 -3.47 -0.89
CA LEU A 713 18.67 -3.49 0.49
C LEU A 713 17.48 -3.59 1.43
N ASN A 714 17.64 -4.40 2.47
CA ASN A 714 16.76 -4.38 3.63
C ASN A 714 16.94 -3.05 4.39
N LYS A 715 15.87 -2.55 4.99
CA LYS A 715 15.97 -1.41 5.91
C LYS A 715 16.54 -1.90 7.23
N SER A 716 17.70 -1.36 7.62
CA SER A 716 18.30 -1.61 8.94
C SER A 716 17.58 -0.84 10.05
N GLU A 717 16.99 0.30 9.71
CA GLU A 717 16.19 1.13 10.61
C GLU A 717 14.87 1.54 9.95
N ILE A 718 13.78 1.50 10.72
CA ILE A 718 12.43 1.84 10.28
C ILE A 718 11.78 2.76 11.31
N CYS A 719 11.36 3.95 10.88
CA CYS A 719 10.51 4.82 11.66
C CYS A 719 9.04 4.42 11.51
N PHE A 720 8.39 4.00 12.60
CA PHE A 720 6.99 3.58 12.57
C PHE A 720 6.03 4.77 12.68
N ASN A 721 5.39 5.12 11.56
CA ASN A 721 4.56 6.32 11.43
C ASN A 721 3.17 6.07 10.82
N LYS A 722 2.60 4.87 11.03
CA LYS A 722 1.30 4.43 10.49
C LYS A 722 0.31 4.09 11.62
N ALA A 723 -0.99 4.21 11.37
CA ALA A 723 -2.08 3.76 12.25
C ALA A 723 -2.61 2.39 11.76
N LEU A 724 -3.15 1.47 12.58
CA LEU A 724 -3.50 0.06 12.21
C LEU A 724 -5.00 -0.31 12.49
N PHE A 725 -5.78 -0.92 11.56
CA PHE A 725 -7.21 -1.35 11.74
C PHE A 725 -7.68 -2.55 10.85
N VAL A 726 -8.66 -3.39 11.26
CA VAL A 726 -8.93 -4.81 10.79
C VAL A 726 -10.16 -5.03 9.83
N ASP A 727 -10.22 -6.19 9.10
CA ASP A 727 -11.03 -6.54 7.89
C ASP A 727 -11.83 -7.90 7.91
N THR A 728 -13.05 -7.95 7.32
CA THR A 728 -13.67 -9.12 6.61
C THR A 728 -14.81 -8.69 5.65
N ASP A 729 -15.19 -9.46 4.59
CA ASP A 729 -16.45 -9.28 3.80
C ASP A 729 -17.05 -10.52 3.05
N SER A 730 -18.40 -10.56 3.00
CA SER A 730 -19.34 -11.45 2.26
C SER A 730 -19.55 -12.92 2.72
N LEU A 731 -20.79 -13.42 2.67
CA LEU A 731 -21.18 -14.78 3.13
C LEU A 731 -22.24 -15.45 2.19
N ILE A 732 -22.09 -16.74 1.90
CA ILE A 732 -23.07 -17.55 1.15
C ILE A 732 -23.65 -18.59 2.12
N TYR A 733 -24.97 -18.72 2.17
CA TYR A 733 -25.67 -19.57 3.14
C TYR A 733 -26.55 -20.62 2.47
N GLU A 734 -26.49 -21.85 2.98
CA GLU A 734 -27.58 -22.81 2.90
C GLU A 734 -28.46 -22.61 4.14
N VAL A 735 -29.75 -22.34 3.95
CA VAL A 735 -30.70 -22.11 5.04
C VAL A 735 -31.82 -23.14 4.95
N GLN A 736 -32.06 -23.84 6.06
CA GLN A 736 -33.18 -24.76 6.24
C GLN A 736 -34.26 -24.05 7.06
N CYS A 737 -35.33 -23.63 6.40
CA CYS A 737 -36.50 -22.98 6.99
C CYS A 737 -37.70 -23.15 6.04
N GLU A 738 -38.90 -22.80 6.47
CA GLU A 738 -40.07 -22.88 5.58
C GLU A 738 -39.98 -21.86 4.43
N ASP A 739 -39.57 -20.62 4.74
CA ASP A 739 -39.43 -19.54 3.77
C ASP A 739 -38.44 -18.47 4.22
N VAL A 740 -37.27 -18.42 3.57
CA VAL A 740 -36.20 -17.47 3.91
C VAL A 740 -36.62 -16.00 3.68
N TYR A 741 -37.45 -15.74 2.67
CA TYR A 741 -37.88 -14.39 2.31
C TYR A 741 -38.87 -13.85 3.33
N THR A 742 -39.81 -14.69 3.77
CA THR A 742 -40.83 -14.29 4.74
C THR A 742 -40.34 -14.35 6.19
N GLN A 743 -39.62 -15.40 6.58
CA GLN A 743 -39.25 -15.62 7.99
C GLN A 743 -37.98 -14.89 8.41
N ILE A 744 -37.07 -14.61 7.47
CA ILE A 744 -35.81 -13.92 7.74
C ILE A 744 -35.85 -12.50 7.17
N ILE A 745 -35.91 -12.36 5.86
CA ILE A 745 -35.73 -11.04 5.22
C ILE A 745 -36.87 -10.08 5.62
N LYS A 746 -38.12 -10.53 5.59
CA LYS A 746 -39.27 -9.68 5.94
C LYS A 746 -39.34 -9.32 7.42
N ASN A 747 -39.02 -10.27 8.31
CA ASN A 747 -39.08 -10.06 9.77
C ASN A 747 -37.94 -9.17 10.29
N TYR A 748 -36.82 -9.12 9.57
CA TYR A 748 -35.66 -8.31 9.90
C TYR A 748 -35.34 -7.31 8.78
N LEU A 749 -36.38 -6.76 8.14
CA LEU A 749 -36.25 -5.92 6.94
C LEU A 749 -35.31 -4.73 7.17
N GLU A 750 -35.22 -4.21 8.39
CA GLU A 750 -34.30 -3.15 8.79
C GLU A 750 -32.81 -3.54 8.66
N LYS A 751 -32.50 -4.83 8.58
CA LYS A 751 -31.15 -5.39 8.39
C LYS A 751 -30.83 -5.71 6.93
N PHE A 752 -31.82 -5.64 6.03
CA PHE A 752 -31.66 -6.03 4.63
C PHE A 752 -31.88 -4.85 3.67
N ASP A 753 -31.12 -4.86 2.57
CA ASP A 753 -31.34 -4.03 1.39
C ASP A 753 -32.05 -4.86 0.32
N THR A 754 -33.34 -4.57 0.12
CA THR A 754 -34.22 -5.22 -0.85
C THR A 754 -34.50 -4.32 -2.07
N SER A 755 -33.81 -3.18 -2.18
CA SER A 755 -34.14 -2.16 -3.20
C SER A 755 -33.86 -2.60 -4.64
N ASP A 756 -33.04 -3.62 -4.84
CA ASP A 756 -32.69 -4.18 -6.15
C ASP A 756 -33.57 -5.39 -6.55
N TYR A 757 -34.59 -5.73 -5.74
CA TYR A 757 -35.60 -6.75 -6.09
C TYR A 757 -36.54 -6.22 -7.17
N ALA A 758 -37.16 -7.15 -7.91
CA ALA A 758 -38.20 -6.79 -8.88
C ALA A 758 -39.42 -6.15 -8.18
N PRO A 759 -40.07 -5.12 -8.75
CA PRO A 759 -41.29 -4.53 -8.19
C PRO A 759 -42.43 -5.54 -7.99
N ASP A 760 -42.49 -6.55 -8.85
CA ASP A 760 -43.42 -7.67 -8.84
C ASP A 760 -42.81 -8.96 -8.27
N ASN A 761 -41.82 -8.84 -7.37
CA ASN A 761 -41.15 -10.01 -6.81
C ASN A 761 -42.16 -11.00 -6.17
N PRO A 762 -41.97 -12.32 -6.40
CA PRO A 762 -42.93 -13.35 -5.97
C PRO A 762 -43.00 -13.53 -4.45
N TYR A 763 -42.19 -12.78 -3.70
CA TYR A 763 -42.09 -12.83 -2.24
C TYR A 763 -42.89 -11.71 -1.56
N ASN A 764 -43.43 -10.75 -2.34
CA ASN A 764 -44.14 -9.58 -1.85
C ASN A 764 -43.32 -8.77 -0.82
N LEU A 765 -42.01 -8.67 -1.06
CA LEU A 765 -41.08 -7.87 -0.26
C LEU A 765 -41.11 -6.40 -0.71
N PRO A 766 -41.12 -5.43 0.23
CA PRO A 766 -41.03 -4.02 -0.10
C PRO A 766 -39.62 -3.68 -0.61
N LEU A 767 -39.51 -2.70 -1.52
CA LEU A 767 -38.24 -2.22 -2.08
C LEU A 767 -37.68 -1.08 -1.24
N VAL A 768 -36.82 -1.38 -0.26
CA VAL A 768 -36.31 -0.40 0.72
C VAL A 768 -34.80 -0.48 0.89
N ASN A 769 -34.24 0.50 1.62
CA ASN A 769 -32.86 0.49 2.15
C ASN A 769 -31.72 0.53 1.11
N LYS A 770 -31.98 1.12 -0.06
CA LYS A 770 -31.01 1.23 -1.17
C LYS A 770 -29.64 1.76 -0.74
N LYS A 771 -28.64 0.88 -0.78
CA LYS A 771 -27.22 1.15 -0.49
C LYS A 771 -26.96 1.72 0.91
N VAL A 772 -27.84 1.44 1.88
CA VAL A 772 -27.62 1.82 3.27
C VAL A 772 -26.44 1.03 3.84
N LEU A 773 -25.51 1.72 4.51
CA LEU A 773 -24.26 1.15 5.02
C LEU A 773 -24.52 0.06 6.07
N GLY A 774 -23.81 -1.06 5.96
CA GLY A 774 -23.84 -2.15 6.94
C GLY A 774 -25.00 -3.14 6.80
N LEU A 775 -25.96 -2.88 5.90
CA LEU A 775 -27.08 -3.80 5.66
C LEU A 775 -26.70 -4.93 4.71
N MET A 776 -27.36 -6.08 4.88
CA MET A 776 -27.18 -7.23 4.00
C MET A 776 -27.99 -7.04 2.71
N LYS A 777 -27.32 -7.06 1.57
CA LYS A 777 -27.96 -7.14 0.24
C LYS A 777 -27.89 -8.57 -0.27
N ASP A 778 -28.92 -8.95 -1.01
CA ASP A 778 -28.95 -10.20 -1.77
C ASP A 778 -28.29 -9.99 -3.14
N GLU A 779 -27.14 -10.62 -3.36
CA GLU A 779 -26.39 -10.56 -4.64
C GLU A 779 -27.13 -11.26 -5.79
N CYS A 780 -28.13 -12.09 -5.48
CA CYS A 780 -28.98 -12.71 -6.48
C CYS A 780 -30.19 -11.82 -6.87
N ASN A 781 -30.41 -10.67 -6.22
CA ASN A 781 -31.52 -9.75 -6.46
C ASN A 781 -32.89 -10.46 -6.48
N GLY A 782 -33.12 -11.38 -5.53
CA GLY A 782 -34.33 -12.19 -5.46
C GLY A 782 -34.42 -13.33 -6.50
N SER A 783 -33.40 -13.53 -7.35
CA SER A 783 -33.36 -14.71 -8.23
C SER A 783 -32.93 -15.95 -7.45
N ILE A 784 -33.51 -17.10 -7.77
CA ILE A 784 -33.32 -18.32 -6.99
C ILE A 784 -31.99 -18.97 -7.36
N MET A 785 -31.12 -19.12 -6.37
CA MET A 785 -29.92 -19.95 -6.48
C MET A 785 -30.33 -21.43 -6.39
N THR A 786 -30.02 -22.22 -7.41
CA THR A 786 -30.43 -23.63 -7.49
C THR A 786 -29.33 -24.58 -7.05
N HIS A 787 -28.06 -24.26 -7.33
CA HIS A 787 -26.92 -25.11 -6.99
C HIS A 787 -25.70 -24.29 -6.60
N PHE A 788 -24.93 -24.85 -5.68
CA PHE A 788 -23.62 -24.35 -5.26
C PHE A 788 -22.61 -25.49 -5.26
N VAL A 789 -21.41 -25.21 -5.81
CA VAL A 789 -20.25 -26.11 -5.72
C VAL A 789 -19.05 -25.30 -5.25
N GLY A 790 -18.53 -25.63 -4.08
CA GLY A 790 -17.37 -25.01 -3.47
C GLY A 790 -16.20 -25.99 -3.35
N LEU A 791 -15.11 -25.74 -4.07
CA LEU A 791 -13.94 -26.59 -4.00
C LEU A 791 -13.05 -26.23 -2.81
N ARG A 792 -12.86 -24.93 -2.57
CA ARG A 792 -12.11 -24.37 -1.44
C ARG A 792 -12.35 -22.86 -1.36
N SER A 793 -11.78 -22.20 -0.35
CA SER A 793 -11.78 -20.73 -0.24
C SER A 793 -11.42 -20.04 -1.58
N LYS A 794 -12.32 -19.15 -2.05
CA LYS A 794 -12.23 -18.38 -3.31
C LYS A 794 -12.20 -19.23 -4.59
N MET A 795 -12.73 -20.46 -4.54
CA MET A 795 -12.87 -21.35 -5.69
C MET A 795 -14.23 -22.07 -5.65
N TYR A 796 -15.23 -21.51 -6.34
CA TYR A 796 -16.61 -21.99 -6.29
C TYR A 796 -17.40 -21.60 -7.54
N SER A 797 -18.53 -22.26 -7.74
CA SER A 797 -19.47 -22.04 -8.84
C SER A 797 -20.91 -22.03 -8.33
N ILE A 798 -21.77 -21.20 -8.92
CA ILE A 798 -23.16 -21.00 -8.51
C ILE A 798 -24.07 -21.00 -9.74
N LEU A 799 -25.15 -21.78 -9.69
CA LEU A 799 -26.27 -21.70 -10.63
C LEU A 799 -27.40 -20.86 -10.05
N ILE A 800 -27.86 -19.90 -10.84
CA ILE A 800 -28.97 -19.01 -10.50
C ILE A 800 -29.97 -19.08 -11.65
N GLU A 801 -31.25 -19.27 -11.32
CA GLU A 801 -32.32 -19.35 -12.30
C GLU A 801 -32.42 -18.07 -13.14
N GLY A 802 -32.55 -18.21 -14.46
CA GLY A 802 -32.64 -17.10 -15.40
C GLY A 802 -31.36 -16.26 -15.54
N LYS A 803 -30.25 -16.65 -14.90
CA LYS A 803 -28.98 -15.90 -14.89
C LYS A 803 -27.80 -16.77 -15.31
N GLN A 804 -26.72 -16.11 -15.74
CA GLN A 804 -25.47 -16.80 -16.03
C GLN A 804 -24.84 -17.35 -14.74
N CYS A 805 -24.24 -18.53 -14.86
CA CYS A 805 -23.49 -19.17 -13.78
C CYS A 805 -22.34 -18.26 -13.27
N ILE A 806 -22.27 -18.06 -11.94
CA ILE A 806 -21.17 -17.34 -11.30
C ILE A 806 -20.03 -18.31 -11.07
N LYS A 807 -18.86 -18.04 -11.66
CA LYS A 807 -17.66 -18.88 -11.56
C LYS A 807 -16.50 -18.11 -10.94
N LYS A 808 -15.92 -18.64 -9.85
CA LYS A 808 -14.73 -18.07 -9.19
C LYS A 808 -13.61 -19.11 -9.18
N SER A 809 -12.47 -18.76 -9.77
CA SER A 809 -11.23 -19.55 -9.69
C SER A 809 -10.05 -18.62 -9.42
N LYS A 810 -9.53 -18.67 -8.20
CA LYS A 810 -8.41 -17.82 -7.77
C LYS A 810 -7.13 -18.16 -8.54
N GLY A 811 -6.60 -17.16 -9.24
CA GLY A 811 -5.31 -17.25 -9.96
C GLY A 811 -5.43 -17.52 -11.47
N VAL A 812 -6.65 -17.76 -11.96
CA VAL A 812 -6.97 -17.88 -13.39
C VAL A 812 -7.61 -16.58 -13.89
N LYS A 813 -7.26 -16.13 -15.09
CA LYS A 813 -7.84 -14.94 -15.70
C LYS A 813 -9.34 -15.11 -15.96
N SER A 814 -10.10 -14.02 -15.82
CA SER A 814 -11.56 -14.01 -15.94
C SER A 814 -12.07 -14.44 -17.32
N ASN A 815 -11.37 -14.08 -18.41
CA ASN A 815 -11.72 -14.51 -19.77
C ASN A 815 -11.57 -16.04 -19.93
N VAL A 816 -10.51 -16.63 -19.38
CA VAL A 816 -10.29 -18.09 -19.39
C VAL A 816 -11.40 -18.80 -18.60
N VAL A 817 -11.74 -18.30 -17.40
CA VAL A 817 -12.86 -18.86 -16.60
C VAL A 817 -14.20 -18.77 -17.35
N LYS A 818 -14.47 -17.66 -18.04
CA LYS A 818 -15.72 -17.47 -18.79
C LYS A 818 -15.85 -18.47 -19.95
N LYS A 819 -14.78 -18.65 -20.73
CA LYS A 819 -14.77 -19.43 -21.98
C LYS A 819 -14.54 -20.94 -21.80
N SER A 820 -13.71 -21.33 -20.82
CA SER A 820 -13.14 -22.69 -20.78
C SER A 820 -13.50 -23.51 -19.54
N ILE A 821 -14.29 -22.95 -18.63
CA ILE A 821 -14.71 -23.63 -17.39
C ILE A 821 -16.23 -23.53 -17.25
N THR A 822 -16.90 -24.65 -17.09
CA THR A 822 -18.36 -24.76 -16.89
C THR A 822 -18.71 -24.97 -15.42
N PHE A 823 -20.00 -25.02 -15.07
CA PHE A 823 -20.43 -25.45 -13.73
C PHE A 823 -20.07 -26.92 -13.48
N ASP A 824 -20.35 -27.78 -14.46
CA ASP A 824 -20.08 -29.22 -14.40
C ASP A 824 -18.61 -29.53 -14.20
N ASP A 825 -17.69 -28.68 -14.65
CA ASP A 825 -16.27 -28.81 -14.39
C ASP A 825 -15.94 -28.73 -12.89
N TYR A 826 -16.62 -27.85 -12.13
CA TYR A 826 -16.47 -27.77 -10.67
C TYR A 826 -17.06 -29.01 -10.00
N GLU A 827 -18.24 -29.45 -10.43
CA GLU A 827 -18.89 -30.62 -9.88
C GLU A 827 -18.07 -31.90 -10.15
N ASN A 828 -17.57 -32.07 -11.36
CA ASN A 828 -16.67 -33.17 -11.73
C ASN A 828 -15.37 -33.12 -10.93
N CYS A 829 -14.75 -31.94 -10.79
CA CYS A 829 -13.55 -31.76 -9.97
C CYS A 829 -13.80 -32.23 -8.53
N LEU A 830 -14.93 -31.82 -7.93
CA LEU A 830 -15.31 -32.21 -6.58
C LEU A 830 -15.58 -33.71 -6.46
N ARG A 831 -16.45 -34.26 -7.31
CA ARG A 831 -16.93 -35.65 -7.22
C ARG A 831 -15.87 -36.67 -7.61
N LYS A 832 -15.05 -36.37 -8.62
CA LYS A 832 -14.01 -37.28 -9.13
C LYS A 832 -12.65 -37.05 -8.48
N SER A 833 -12.50 -35.99 -7.69
CA SER A 833 -11.23 -35.59 -7.07
C SER A 833 -10.08 -35.43 -8.08
N ILE A 834 -10.36 -34.76 -9.21
CA ILE A 834 -9.39 -34.53 -10.29
C ILE A 834 -9.06 -33.04 -10.40
N GLU A 835 -7.77 -32.70 -10.47
CA GLU A 835 -7.33 -31.34 -10.77
C GLU A 835 -7.53 -31.01 -12.25
N MET A 836 -7.96 -29.78 -12.52
CA MET A 836 -8.14 -29.28 -13.88
C MET A 836 -7.10 -28.22 -14.17
N HIS A 837 -6.41 -28.35 -15.31
CA HIS A 837 -5.47 -27.35 -15.79
C HIS A 837 -6.06 -26.52 -16.93
N ARG A 838 -5.68 -25.24 -16.99
CA ARG A 838 -5.96 -24.35 -18.12
C ARG A 838 -4.73 -23.54 -18.49
N THR A 839 -4.60 -23.29 -19.79
CA THR A 839 -3.60 -22.40 -20.34
C THR A 839 -4.12 -20.96 -20.26
N GLN A 840 -3.24 -20.03 -19.88
CA GLN A 840 -3.53 -18.60 -19.94
C GLN A 840 -2.30 -17.83 -20.43
N ARG A 841 -2.55 -16.79 -21.23
CA ARG A 841 -1.51 -15.87 -21.70
C ARG A 841 -1.49 -14.60 -20.85
N THR A 842 -0.31 -14.06 -20.58
CA THR A 842 -0.10 -12.90 -19.73
C THR A 842 1.14 -12.13 -20.16
N ILE A 843 1.10 -10.81 -20.01
CA ILE A 843 2.30 -9.98 -20.14
C ILE A 843 3.08 -10.09 -18.83
N GLN A 844 4.40 -10.27 -18.93
CA GLN A 844 5.31 -10.30 -17.79
C GLN A 844 6.61 -9.58 -18.14
N SER A 845 7.18 -8.88 -17.17
CA SER A 845 8.52 -8.31 -17.30
C SER A 845 9.57 -9.20 -16.64
N LYS A 846 10.73 -9.40 -17.27
CA LYS A 846 11.93 -9.97 -16.65
C LYS A 846 13.12 -9.07 -16.98
N LEU A 847 13.79 -8.53 -15.96
CA LEU A 847 14.92 -7.60 -16.12
C LEU A 847 14.58 -6.39 -17.02
N HIS A 848 13.40 -5.80 -16.84
CA HIS A 848 12.84 -4.72 -17.68
C HIS A 848 12.68 -5.04 -19.17
N HIS A 849 12.79 -6.30 -19.58
CA HIS A 849 12.27 -6.75 -20.86
C HIS A 849 10.85 -7.27 -20.69
N VAL A 850 9.96 -6.84 -21.56
CA VAL A 850 8.54 -7.20 -21.52
C VAL A 850 8.27 -8.33 -22.51
N TYR A 851 7.55 -9.35 -22.04
CA TYR A 851 7.24 -10.55 -22.81
C TYR A 851 5.77 -10.91 -22.69
N SER A 852 5.21 -11.46 -23.76
CA SER A 852 4.00 -12.28 -23.65
C SER A 852 4.39 -13.72 -23.33
N VAL A 853 3.76 -14.24 -22.28
CA VAL A 853 4.05 -15.54 -21.67
C VAL A 853 2.79 -16.37 -21.64
N GLU A 854 2.90 -17.61 -22.12
CA GLU A 854 1.90 -18.64 -21.95
C GLU A 854 2.26 -19.52 -20.75
N GLN A 855 1.29 -19.79 -19.89
CA GLN A 855 1.49 -20.62 -18.70
C GLN A 855 0.31 -21.56 -18.47
N SER A 856 0.62 -22.80 -18.07
CA SER A 856 -0.38 -23.75 -17.56
C SER A 856 -0.59 -23.54 -16.06
N LYS A 857 -1.85 -23.41 -15.64
CA LYS A 857 -2.24 -23.22 -14.24
C LYS A 857 -3.26 -24.27 -13.83
N ILE A 858 -3.15 -24.71 -12.57
CA ILE A 858 -4.23 -25.45 -11.90
C ILE A 858 -5.42 -24.49 -11.79
N ALA A 859 -6.45 -24.74 -12.59
CA ALA A 859 -7.66 -23.96 -12.66
C ALA A 859 -8.68 -24.39 -11.60
N LEU A 860 -8.81 -25.69 -11.34
CA LEU A 860 -9.66 -26.25 -10.30
C LEU A 860 -8.88 -27.32 -9.52
N SER A 861 -9.04 -27.35 -8.21
CA SER A 861 -8.41 -28.35 -7.34
C SER A 861 -9.39 -28.77 -6.25
N PRO A 862 -9.60 -30.08 -6.01
CA PRO A 862 -10.52 -30.59 -5.01
C PRO A 862 -9.94 -30.54 -3.59
N TYR A 863 -8.70 -30.08 -3.42
CA TYR A 863 -8.04 -30.06 -2.12
C TYR A 863 -8.26 -28.72 -1.40
N ASP A 864 -8.68 -28.80 -0.14
CA ASP A 864 -8.71 -27.68 0.80
C ASP A 864 -7.81 -28.05 2.00
N ASP A 865 -6.89 -27.17 2.35
CA ASP A 865 -6.00 -27.35 3.49
C ASP A 865 -6.40 -26.48 4.69
N LYS A 866 -7.33 -25.54 4.53
CA LYS A 866 -7.81 -24.71 5.66
C LYS A 866 -8.75 -25.46 6.59
N ARG A 867 -9.38 -26.54 6.11
CA ARG A 867 -10.33 -27.39 6.84
C ARG A 867 -10.00 -28.85 6.58
N HIS A 868 -10.43 -29.73 7.48
CA HIS A 868 -10.26 -31.17 7.34
C HIS A 868 -11.34 -31.74 6.41
N LEU A 869 -10.93 -32.46 5.37
CA LEU A 869 -11.84 -33.14 4.43
C LEU A 869 -12.25 -34.49 5.03
N LEU A 870 -13.56 -34.74 5.15
CA LEU A 870 -14.05 -36.03 5.66
C LEU A 870 -14.04 -37.09 4.55
N ASN A 871 -13.46 -38.26 4.84
CA ASN A 871 -13.33 -39.36 3.87
C ASN A 871 -14.67 -40.04 3.51
N ASN A 872 -15.70 -39.91 4.36
CA ASN A 872 -16.87 -40.80 4.34
C ASN A 872 -18.24 -40.10 4.20
N ILE A 873 -18.30 -38.77 4.03
CA ILE A 873 -19.57 -38.03 3.96
C ILE A 873 -19.54 -37.01 2.82
N GLU A 874 -20.61 -36.99 2.02
CA GLU A 874 -20.96 -36.05 0.95
C GLU A 874 -20.28 -34.68 1.05
N HIS A 875 -19.04 -34.59 0.56
CA HIS A 875 -18.33 -33.33 0.35
C HIS A 875 -18.22 -32.41 1.58
N ASN A 876 -18.36 -32.93 2.80
CA ASN A 876 -18.37 -32.12 4.03
C ASN A 876 -16.98 -31.89 4.62
N THR A 877 -16.80 -30.75 5.31
CA THR A 877 -15.53 -30.39 5.96
C THR A 877 -15.72 -29.98 7.42
N LEU A 878 -14.80 -30.39 8.28
CA LEU A 878 -14.75 -29.95 9.68
C LEU A 878 -13.60 -28.96 9.90
N PRO A 879 -13.76 -27.98 10.79
CA PRO A 879 -12.66 -27.12 11.17
C PRO A 879 -11.65 -27.94 11.98
N TRP A 880 -10.37 -27.58 11.88
CA TRP A 880 -9.33 -28.19 12.71
C TRP A 880 -9.63 -27.96 14.20
N GLY A 881 -9.50 -29.01 14.99
CA GLY A 881 -9.85 -29.01 16.42
C GLY A 881 -11.30 -29.42 16.73
N HIS A 882 -12.08 -29.83 15.74
CA HIS A 882 -13.38 -30.48 16.03
C HIS A 882 -13.17 -31.80 16.78
N TYR A 883 -14.06 -32.14 17.72
CA TYR A 883 -13.85 -33.32 18.58
C TYR A 883 -13.83 -34.61 17.75
N SER A 884 -14.69 -34.68 16.72
CA SER A 884 -14.78 -35.84 15.81
C SER A 884 -13.53 -36.13 14.99
N ILE A 885 -12.55 -35.23 14.96
CA ILE A 885 -11.26 -35.42 14.25
C ILE A 885 -10.05 -35.30 15.17
N MET A 886 -10.24 -35.01 16.46
CA MET A 886 -9.15 -34.97 17.45
C MET A 886 -8.73 -36.39 17.87
N ASP A 887 -9.64 -37.36 17.77
CA ASP A 887 -9.43 -38.77 18.13
C ASP A 887 -8.98 -39.66 16.95
N MET A 888 -8.67 -39.06 15.79
CA MET A 888 -8.10 -39.71 14.60
C MET A 888 -6.63 -39.31 14.43
#